data_AF-A0A7J0BYG7-F1
#
_entry.id   AF-A0A7J0BYG7-F1
#
_cell.length_a   1.000
_cell.length_b   1.000
_cell.length_c   1.000
_cell.angle_alpha   90.00
_cell.angle_beta   90.00
_cell.angle_gamma   90.00
#
_symmetry.space_group_name_H-M   'P 1'
#
loop_
_entity.id
_entity.type
_entity.pdbx_description
1 polymer ?
#
loop_
_entity_poly.entity_id
_entity_poly.type
_entity_poly.pdbx_seq_one_letter_code
_entity_poly.pdbx_strand_id
1 'polypeptide(L)'
;MKPLFWHHQLAPTPAAALVPLTVIASAVADTGTYWAEGGSLSGVFTATVVPDCSASGCVAGFDDPTDQIAITVAGGTGGLFDVAGVYRSPFGSTQTRLLLNGTLVGGLELPGAETFGSVPVGRILLRPGGDMVTLQSNWGCCEIGALRPTTAPASPPGGFLTDGRSNSLDFLRRFHAHPRVDTLGVAGDLKHRPRAVSIRTVGDRCVDVVGGNRANGTRSSSGIASVAVCGSGPYAVTAPCVLGKCLDIKVTAATGRDTKPVHPCRCGAAGIARRGAGSRSLRDPYSGRCPDAPAGHTRPGPRLQICNQLPSQVFPPSPKPGVPMSDQSPSRRTLLRTVALGLPLAAAGIPTSSAHAAPLPDMTRSLHLDSTPDAVGMCYSVWLNLAVGVGQPIYDNTDLLAEAARTGQPPRWGPANWWHHWGRPAGGYYRSDDRAVLDRHFQQLSDARVDFIVVDATNCSGYGGYDNLFTHPVDVLLDQMRVARGAGRRTPHVVFWVGSWANSGDASAVARFVWDRWYANHANDHLFAFYQGKPLLLVTEVVPGQLADRFTLRKMWGLQASLPQREWSFLQPSPQQVAYDGGAAEQITVSAALQRSYMTDAGSAIWRRGGLTLQEQWRRAFQVRPRITVLTWWNEWIAQRFLDGSGNTRFVDNYHSSASRDLEPQDPGQSGGNGDRYYRWTRQYIAAYKDHAGFPEGLTDSGGGWTALRNRHSGKVLDVSNISQDSGARVWQWHETGGANQKWRFVDNGDGWFRLQVQHSSKVLAVAGMSRDKGAWITQWNDTGTTDHLWRRLDRGDGWFVLQNRHSGKILAVDGMSLLDGAQTTQWDDNGTPDHLWRLA
;
A
#
# COMPACT_ATOMS: atom_id res chain seq x y z
N MET A 1 8.37 107.55 -11.90
CA MET A 1 9.54 107.80 -12.80
C MET A 1 10.58 106.71 -12.57
N LYS A 2 11.49 106.53 -13.55
CA LYS A 2 12.65 105.60 -13.61
C LYS A 2 12.34 104.08 -13.83
N PRO A 3 13.19 103.33 -14.57
CA PRO A 3 12.70 102.15 -15.33
C PRO A 3 13.71 100.96 -15.58
N LEU A 4 13.32 100.08 -16.50
CA LEU A 4 14.14 99.32 -17.50
C LEU A 4 15.17 98.22 -17.10
N PHE A 5 14.77 96.95 -17.37
CA PHE A 5 15.44 95.90 -18.19
C PHE A 5 16.75 95.13 -17.79
N TRP A 6 16.61 93.78 -17.75
CA TRP A 6 17.49 92.69 -18.31
C TRP A 6 18.92 92.49 -17.70
N HIS A 7 19.65 91.35 -17.76
CA HIS A 7 19.48 90.05 -18.48
C HIS A 7 20.14 88.81 -17.74
N HIS A 8 20.31 87.67 -18.43
CA HIS A 8 20.69 86.31 -17.93
C HIS A 8 22.10 86.06 -17.35
N GLN A 9 22.26 84.99 -16.52
CA GLN A 9 23.11 83.80 -16.85
C GLN A 9 22.83 82.56 -15.93
N LEU A 10 23.52 81.42 -16.16
CA LEU A 10 23.18 80.05 -15.69
C LEU A 10 23.98 79.56 -14.45
N ALA A 11 23.37 78.69 -13.63
CA ALA A 11 24.01 77.98 -12.50
C ALA A 11 23.32 76.61 -12.21
N PRO A 12 23.93 75.64 -11.48
CA PRO A 12 23.58 74.21 -11.55
C PRO A 12 22.55 73.68 -10.52
N THR A 13 22.17 72.41 -10.70
CA THR A 13 21.10 71.67 -10.01
C THR A 13 21.38 71.30 -8.53
N PRO A 14 20.36 71.34 -7.64
CA PRO A 14 20.45 70.86 -6.25
C PRO A 14 20.28 69.33 -6.13
N ALA A 15 20.53 68.78 -4.94
CA ALA A 15 20.50 67.34 -4.64
C ALA A 15 19.09 66.72 -4.66
N ALA A 16 19.01 65.45 -5.06
CA ALA A 16 17.77 64.65 -5.04
C ALA A 16 17.47 64.08 -3.64
N ALA A 17 16.18 63.90 -3.35
CA ALA A 17 15.69 63.53 -2.03
C ALA A 17 15.88 62.05 -1.66
N LEU A 18 15.87 61.77 -0.35
CA LEU A 18 15.84 60.41 0.21
C LEU A 18 14.52 59.70 -0.14
N VAL A 19 14.61 58.60 -0.89
CA VAL A 19 13.54 57.60 -1.01
C VAL A 19 13.68 56.63 0.18
N PRO A 20 12.62 56.34 0.94
CA PRO A 20 12.69 55.35 2.01
C PRO A 20 12.97 53.97 1.43
N LEU A 21 13.94 53.24 1.98
CA LEU A 21 14.15 51.84 1.61
C LEU A 21 12.96 51.01 2.10
N THR A 22 12.12 50.57 1.17
CA THR A 22 11.29 49.39 1.38
C THR A 22 12.23 48.21 1.61
N VAL A 23 12.22 47.66 2.84
CA VAL A 23 12.88 46.40 3.13
C VAL A 23 12.15 45.31 2.36
N ILE A 24 12.71 44.88 1.23
CA ILE A 24 12.28 43.66 0.55
C ILE A 24 12.65 42.52 1.49
N ALA A 25 11.67 42.04 2.24
CA ALA A 25 11.83 40.87 3.09
C ALA A 25 12.16 39.67 2.19
N SER A 26 13.39 39.17 2.28
CA SER A 26 13.80 37.94 1.60
C SER A 26 12.98 36.78 2.16
N ALA A 27 11.97 36.35 1.42
CA ALA A 27 11.07 35.28 1.82
C ALA A 27 11.83 33.95 1.98
N VAL A 28 12.21 33.65 3.23
CA VAL A 28 12.58 32.30 3.65
C VAL A 28 11.41 31.38 3.32
N ALA A 29 11.69 30.17 2.83
CA ALA A 29 10.65 29.17 2.58
C ALA A 29 9.90 28.86 3.88
N ASP A 30 8.57 28.83 3.83
CA ASP A 30 7.76 28.67 5.03
C ASP A 30 7.84 27.22 5.53
N THR A 31 8.51 27.02 6.66
CA THR A 31 8.64 25.74 7.38
C THR A 31 7.40 25.44 8.25
N GLY A 32 6.24 25.93 7.84
CA GLY A 32 4.96 25.72 8.50
C GLY A 32 4.44 24.28 8.40
N THR A 33 3.36 24.00 9.14
CA THR A 33 2.59 22.76 8.98
C THR A 33 1.56 22.97 7.87
N TYR A 34 1.68 22.20 6.79
CA TYR A 34 0.73 22.20 5.67
C TYR A 34 -0.33 21.14 5.96
N TRP A 35 -1.44 21.58 6.54
CA TRP A 35 -2.59 20.72 6.88
C TRP A 35 -3.17 20.05 5.64
N ALA A 36 -3.51 18.76 5.75
CA ALA A 36 -3.82 17.91 4.61
C ALA A 36 -5.12 18.33 3.90
N GLU A 37 -6.11 18.78 4.65
CA GLU A 37 -7.42 19.24 4.19
C GLU A 37 -7.39 20.64 3.57
N GLY A 38 -6.25 21.35 3.69
CA GLY A 38 -5.93 22.53 2.87
C GLY A 38 -5.34 22.19 1.49
N GLY A 39 -5.12 20.91 1.20
CA GLY A 39 -4.69 20.42 -0.11
C GLY A 39 -5.86 20.24 -1.10
N SER A 40 -5.55 20.07 -2.37
CA SER A 40 -6.53 19.61 -3.36
C SER A 40 -6.80 18.12 -3.13
N LEU A 41 -8.04 17.79 -2.79
CA LEU A 41 -8.49 16.43 -2.48
C LEU A 41 -9.07 15.76 -3.72
N SER A 42 -8.69 14.51 -3.98
CA SER A 42 -9.28 13.66 -5.03
C SER A 42 -9.47 12.25 -4.47
N GLY A 43 -10.71 11.74 -4.50
CA GLY A 43 -11.09 10.46 -3.86
C GLY A 43 -11.20 10.55 -2.33
N VAL A 44 -10.12 10.98 -1.69
CA VAL A 44 -10.01 11.30 -0.25
C VAL A 44 -10.99 12.38 0.23
N PHE A 45 -11.26 12.41 1.54
CA PHE A 45 -12.19 13.35 2.18
C PHE A 45 -11.72 13.81 3.56
N THR A 46 -12.30 14.89 4.10
CA THR A 46 -11.98 15.37 5.46
C THR A 46 -12.81 14.66 6.54
N ALA A 47 -12.14 13.96 7.45
CA ALA A 47 -12.70 13.24 8.59
C ALA A 47 -12.70 14.07 9.89
N THR A 48 -13.46 13.58 10.88
CA THR A 48 -13.74 14.22 12.18
C THR A 48 -12.48 14.64 12.94
N VAL A 49 -12.58 15.75 13.70
CA VAL A 49 -11.48 16.28 14.52
C VAL A 49 -11.01 15.26 15.57
N VAL A 50 -9.71 15.00 15.55
CA VAL A 50 -8.93 14.23 16.53
C VAL A 50 -7.69 15.07 16.91
N PRO A 51 -7.07 14.88 18.09
CA PRO A 51 -5.83 15.60 18.43
C PRO A 51 -4.73 15.37 17.38
N ASP A 52 -3.84 16.36 17.24
CA ASP A 52 -2.79 16.48 16.22
C ASP A 52 -3.24 16.69 14.75
N CYS A 53 -4.55 16.83 14.50
CA CYS A 53 -5.10 17.42 13.28
C CYS A 53 -5.48 18.90 13.48
N SER A 54 -5.94 19.56 12.41
CA SER A 54 -6.43 20.95 12.48
C SER A 54 -7.84 21.01 13.09
N ALA A 55 -8.34 22.21 13.35
CA ALA A 55 -9.74 22.43 13.74
C ALA A 55 -10.75 22.08 12.62
N SER A 56 -10.30 21.93 11.37
CA SER A 56 -11.09 21.50 10.22
C SER A 56 -11.12 19.98 10.02
N GLY A 57 -10.22 19.23 10.68
CA GLY A 57 -10.17 17.76 10.63
C GLY A 57 -8.86 17.19 10.09
N CYS A 58 -8.89 15.92 9.72
CA CYS A 58 -7.80 15.18 9.06
C CYS A 58 -8.27 14.72 7.68
N VAL A 59 -7.38 14.35 6.75
CA VAL A 59 -7.81 13.69 5.49
C VAL A 59 -7.77 12.18 5.62
N ALA A 60 -8.88 11.52 5.31
CA ALA A 60 -9.05 10.07 5.30
C ALA A 60 -9.57 9.60 3.93
N GLY A 61 -9.88 8.30 3.80
CA GLY A 61 -10.35 7.72 2.53
C GLY A 61 -9.22 7.55 1.52
N PHE A 62 -8.14 6.90 1.94
CA PHE A 62 -7.07 6.42 1.05
C PHE A 62 -7.29 4.92 0.75
N ASP A 63 -8.48 4.54 0.26
CA ASP A 63 -8.87 3.13 0.03
C ASP A 63 -8.94 2.68 -1.45
N ASP A 64 -8.88 3.60 -2.41
CA ASP A 64 -8.64 3.40 -3.85
C ASP A 64 -7.27 3.98 -4.26
N PRO A 65 -6.51 3.34 -5.18
CA PRO A 65 -5.15 3.78 -5.54
C PRO A 65 -5.12 5.04 -6.43
N THR A 66 -6.28 5.57 -6.84
CA THR A 66 -6.40 6.90 -7.45
C THR A 66 -6.56 8.02 -6.41
N ASP A 67 -6.91 7.68 -5.16
CA ASP A 67 -7.06 8.62 -4.05
C ASP A 67 -5.75 9.37 -3.78
N GLN A 68 -5.83 10.69 -3.65
CA GLN A 68 -4.67 11.54 -3.43
C GLN A 68 -5.00 12.88 -2.79
N ILE A 69 -4.08 13.37 -1.95
CA ILE A 69 -3.98 14.79 -1.59
C ILE A 69 -2.85 15.42 -2.40
N ALA A 70 -3.10 16.60 -2.99
CA ALA A 70 -2.08 17.42 -3.63
C ALA A 70 -1.93 18.75 -2.89
N ILE A 71 -0.82 18.89 -2.16
CA ILE A 71 -0.50 20.04 -1.31
C ILE A 71 0.55 20.89 -2.02
N THR A 72 0.25 22.17 -2.25
CA THR A 72 1.25 23.13 -2.77
C THR A 72 2.15 23.60 -1.64
N VAL A 73 3.42 23.18 -1.65
CA VAL A 73 4.40 23.56 -0.62
C VAL A 73 5.19 24.79 -1.09
N ALA A 74 5.20 25.84 -0.29
CA ALA A 74 5.79 27.12 -0.66
C ALA A 74 7.33 27.09 -0.57
N GLY A 75 7.99 26.99 -1.71
CA GLY A 75 9.44 26.77 -1.81
C GLY A 75 10.32 27.97 -1.47
N GLY A 76 9.75 29.16 -1.26
CA GLY A 76 10.51 30.41 -1.04
C GLY A 76 11.54 30.66 -2.15
N THR A 77 12.81 30.77 -1.77
CA THR A 77 13.96 30.88 -2.68
C THR A 77 14.39 29.57 -3.37
N GLY A 78 13.70 28.45 -3.10
CA GLY A 78 14.07 27.10 -3.50
C GLY A 78 15.11 26.46 -2.57
N GLY A 79 15.07 25.13 -2.42
CA GLY A 79 15.92 24.40 -1.47
C GLY A 79 15.64 22.90 -1.40
N LEU A 80 16.47 22.16 -0.64
CA LEU A 80 16.23 20.75 -0.31
C LEU A 80 15.60 20.67 1.08
N PHE A 81 14.51 19.92 1.21
CA PHE A 81 13.72 19.81 2.43
C PHE A 81 13.57 18.34 2.86
N ASP A 82 13.74 18.09 4.15
CA ASP A 82 13.33 16.86 4.82
C ASP A 82 11.85 17.00 5.18
N VAL A 83 10.98 16.20 4.57
CA VAL A 83 9.53 16.23 4.80
C VAL A 83 9.15 15.12 5.76
N ALA A 84 8.39 15.47 6.80
CA ALA A 84 7.66 14.51 7.63
C ALA A 84 6.15 14.58 7.31
N GLY A 85 5.48 13.44 7.37
CA GLY A 85 4.03 13.32 7.30
C GLY A 85 3.46 13.04 8.68
N VAL A 86 2.46 13.81 9.10
CA VAL A 86 1.65 13.53 10.28
C VAL A 86 0.51 12.62 9.82
N TYR A 87 0.44 11.41 10.35
CA TYR A 87 -0.50 10.38 9.92
C TYR A 87 -0.91 9.48 11.08
N ARG A 88 -2.01 8.73 10.91
CA ARG A 88 -2.27 7.49 11.64
C ARG A 88 -2.75 6.40 10.68
N SER A 89 -2.69 5.15 11.12
CA SER A 89 -3.31 4.04 10.40
C SER A 89 -3.91 3.03 11.39
N PRO A 90 -5.20 3.18 11.74
CA PRO A 90 -5.87 2.32 12.72
C PRO A 90 -6.21 0.92 12.17
N PHE A 91 -5.86 0.61 10.91
CA PHE A 91 -6.23 -0.64 10.24
C PHE A 91 -5.06 -1.59 9.93
N GLY A 92 -3.87 -1.27 10.43
CA GLY A 92 -2.59 -1.95 10.13
C GLY A 92 -1.63 -1.00 9.41
N SER A 93 -0.47 -1.48 8.96
CA SER A 93 0.40 -0.64 8.11
C SER A 93 -0.26 -0.32 6.77
N THR A 94 0.19 0.75 6.11
CA THR A 94 -0.20 1.14 4.75
C THR A 94 1.03 1.50 3.91
N GLN A 95 0.83 1.71 2.62
CA GLN A 95 1.78 2.36 1.73
C GLN A 95 1.09 3.49 0.97
N THR A 96 1.84 4.56 0.74
CA THR A 96 1.47 5.68 -0.16
C THR A 96 2.58 5.93 -1.18
N ARG A 97 2.26 6.67 -2.24
CA ARG A 97 3.21 7.14 -3.25
C ARG A 97 3.42 8.64 -3.09
N LEU A 98 4.68 9.06 -3.08
CA LEU A 98 5.06 10.48 -3.10
C LEU A 98 5.32 10.90 -4.54
N LEU A 99 4.56 11.87 -5.05
CA LEU A 99 4.81 12.51 -6.35
C LEU A 99 5.15 13.99 -6.15
N LEU A 100 6.04 14.52 -6.98
CA LEU A 100 6.41 15.93 -7.02
C LEU A 100 6.06 16.47 -8.41
N ASN A 101 5.11 17.41 -8.47
CA ASN A 101 4.50 17.90 -9.72
C ASN A 101 4.03 16.77 -10.65
N GLY A 102 3.36 15.75 -10.09
CA GLY A 102 2.88 14.58 -10.84
C GLY A 102 3.97 13.58 -11.28
N THR A 103 5.24 13.81 -10.93
CA THR A 103 6.32 12.84 -11.17
C THR A 103 6.57 12.01 -9.91
N LEU A 104 6.47 10.68 -9.99
CA LEU A 104 6.74 9.77 -8.86
C LEU A 104 8.18 9.93 -8.35
N VAL A 105 8.31 10.17 -7.04
CA VAL A 105 9.59 10.29 -6.31
C VAL A 105 9.93 8.97 -5.61
N GLY A 106 8.92 8.28 -5.06
CA GLY A 106 9.08 6.98 -4.41
C GLY A 106 7.79 6.47 -3.76
N GLY A 107 7.83 5.24 -3.25
CA GLY A 107 6.84 4.73 -2.30
C GLY A 107 7.26 5.01 -0.86
N LEU A 108 6.29 5.14 0.03
CA LEU A 108 6.45 5.39 1.46
C LEU A 108 5.63 4.36 2.23
N GLU A 109 6.23 3.73 3.24
CA GLU A 109 5.52 2.85 4.17
C GLU A 109 5.08 3.63 5.41
N LEU A 110 3.83 3.42 5.82
CA LEU A 110 3.19 4.04 6.98
C LEU A 110 2.87 2.93 8.00
N PRO A 111 3.66 2.76 9.08
CA PRO A 111 3.38 1.75 10.11
C PRO A 111 1.97 1.84 10.72
N GLY A 112 1.41 0.70 11.15
CA GLY A 112 0.13 0.67 11.87
C GLY A 112 0.19 1.47 13.18
N ALA A 113 -0.76 2.39 13.36
CA ALA A 113 -0.82 3.31 14.50
C ALA A 113 -2.25 3.79 14.75
N GLU A 114 -2.78 3.58 15.95
CA GLU A 114 -4.15 4.01 16.33
C GLU A 114 -4.23 5.53 16.61
N THR A 115 -3.12 6.13 17.02
CA THR A 115 -2.94 7.58 17.27
C THR A 115 -2.08 8.23 16.20
N PHE A 116 -2.19 9.55 16.03
CA PHE A 116 -1.33 10.30 15.11
C PHE A 116 0.15 10.27 15.53
N GLY A 117 1.02 10.16 14.54
CA GLY A 117 2.47 10.17 14.66
C GLY A 117 3.12 10.83 13.45
N SER A 118 4.43 11.10 13.54
CA SER A 118 5.20 11.71 12.43
C SER A 118 6.18 10.69 11.84
N VAL A 119 6.15 10.51 10.51
CA VAL A 119 7.08 9.63 9.77
C VAL A 119 7.84 10.44 8.71
N PRO A 120 9.14 10.18 8.47
CA PRO A 120 9.86 10.79 7.35
C PRO A 120 9.27 10.35 6.00
N VAL A 121 8.67 11.29 5.27
CA VAL A 121 8.11 11.10 3.92
C VAL A 121 9.22 11.09 2.86
N GLY A 122 10.31 11.83 3.10
CA GLY A 122 11.52 11.80 2.27
C GLY A 122 12.14 13.18 2.04
N ARG A 123 13.15 13.22 1.15
CA ARG A 123 13.82 14.47 0.75
C ARG A 123 13.33 14.95 -0.62
N ILE A 124 12.74 16.14 -0.66
CA ILE A 124 12.30 16.79 -1.91
C ILE A 124 13.10 18.07 -2.19
N LEU A 125 13.28 18.37 -3.48
CA LEU A 125 13.94 19.59 -3.95
C LEU A 125 12.84 20.54 -4.44
N LEU A 126 12.53 21.57 -3.64
CA LEU A 126 11.55 22.58 -3.99
C LEU A 126 12.17 23.68 -4.88
N ARG A 127 11.46 24.06 -5.94
CA ARG A 127 11.78 25.18 -6.81
C ARG A 127 11.45 26.52 -6.15
N PRO A 128 12.10 27.63 -6.57
CA PRO A 128 11.67 28.97 -6.17
C PRO A 128 10.22 29.20 -6.60
N GLY A 129 9.38 29.69 -5.68
CA GLY A 129 7.93 29.79 -5.88
C GLY A 129 7.10 28.57 -5.46
N GLY A 130 7.73 27.41 -5.20
CA GLY A 130 7.07 26.21 -4.68
C GLY A 130 6.76 25.13 -5.71
N ASP A 131 6.26 24.00 -5.20
CA ASP A 131 5.92 22.79 -5.95
C ASP A 131 4.70 22.08 -5.37
N MET A 132 4.00 21.32 -6.22
CA MET A 132 2.90 20.46 -5.79
C MET A 132 3.46 19.13 -5.28
N VAL A 133 3.25 18.83 -4.01
CA VAL A 133 3.60 17.56 -3.36
C VAL A 133 2.33 16.74 -3.22
N THR A 134 2.30 15.57 -3.85
CA THR A 134 1.14 14.68 -3.85
C THR A 134 1.45 13.43 -3.04
N LEU A 135 0.60 13.09 -2.07
CA LEU A 135 0.51 11.74 -1.52
C LEU A 135 -0.68 11.05 -2.20
N GLN A 136 -0.41 9.95 -2.89
CA GLN A 136 -1.41 9.07 -3.50
C GLN A 136 -1.49 7.75 -2.73
N SER A 137 -2.66 7.14 -2.60
CA SER A 137 -2.80 5.81 -1.99
C SER A 137 -2.05 4.74 -2.79
N ASN A 138 -1.73 3.61 -2.14
CA ASN A 138 -1.13 2.45 -2.79
C ASN A 138 -1.63 1.15 -2.17
N TRP A 139 -1.68 1.06 -0.84
CA TRP A 139 -2.19 -0.10 -0.12
C TRP A 139 -2.58 0.27 1.31
N GLY A 140 -3.81 -0.01 1.74
CA GLY A 140 -4.27 0.17 3.13
C GLY A 140 -4.72 1.59 3.45
N CYS A 141 -5.80 1.71 4.24
CA CYS A 141 -6.40 3.00 4.59
C CYS A 141 -5.68 3.67 5.77
N CYS A 142 -5.07 4.83 5.51
CA CYS A 142 -4.48 5.73 6.50
C CYS A 142 -5.24 7.06 6.56
N GLU A 143 -5.04 7.80 7.65
CA GLU A 143 -5.46 9.20 7.77
C GLU A 143 -4.21 10.09 7.80
N ILE A 144 -4.19 11.17 7.02
CA ILE A 144 -3.10 12.15 6.98
C ILE A 144 -3.60 13.45 7.61
N GLY A 145 -2.92 13.92 8.67
CA GLY A 145 -3.18 15.22 9.28
C GLY A 145 -2.47 16.36 8.56
N ALA A 146 -1.19 16.20 8.22
CA ALA A 146 -0.38 17.26 7.62
C ALA A 146 0.93 16.80 6.97
N LEU A 147 1.51 17.66 6.13
CA LEU A 147 2.94 17.63 5.79
C LEU A 147 3.71 18.71 6.56
N ARG A 148 4.90 18.36 7.04
CA ARG A 148 5.83 19.24 7.76
C ARG A 148 7.19 19.24 7.04
N PRO A 149 7.43 20.13 6.07
CA PRO A 149 8.73 20.33 5.43
C PRO A 149 9.67 21.11 6.35
N THR A 150 10.87 20.58 6.55
CA THR A 150 11.94 21.22 7.31
C THR A 150 13.17 21.40 6.42
N THR A 151 13.93 22.48 6.61
CA THR A 151 15.12 22.74 5.80
C THR A 151 16.19 21.69 6.07
N ALA A 152 16.55 20.89 5.06
CA ALA A 152 17.52 19.81 5.23
C ALA A 152 18.92 20.41 5.53
N PRO A 153 19.58 20.04 6.64
CA PRO A 153 20.93 20.51 6.91
C PRO A 153 21.89 20.02 5.82
N ALA A 154 22.84 20.88 5.43
CA ALA A 154 23.79 20.56 4.37
C ALA A 154 24.66 19.35 4.77
N SER A 155 24.42 18.20 4.13
CA SER A 155 25.15 16.96 4.43
C SER A 155 26.67 17.16 4.35
N PRO A 156 27.44 16.75 5.38
CA PRO A 156 28.88 16.58 5.24
C PRO A 156 29.21 15.62 4.08
N PRO A 157 30.39 15.74 3.44
CA PRO A 157 30.85 14.72 2.51
C PRO A 157 30.94 13.38 3.25
N GLY A 158 30.28 12.35 2.71
CA GLY A 158 29.91 11.14 3.45
C GLY A 158 31.06 10.46 4.18
N GLY A 159 31.07 10.61 5.51
CA GLY A 159 31.74 9.65 6.39
C GLY A 159 31.00 8.31 6.32
N PHE A 160 31.76 7.22 6.29
CA PHE A 160 31.18 5.89 6.39
C PHE A 160 30.61 5.71 7.80
N LEU A 161 29.40 5.17 7.92
CA LEU A 161 28.88 4.71 9.21
C LEU A 161 29.76 3.56 9.70
N THR A 162 30.52 3.82 10.77
CA THR A 162 31.10 2.79 11.63
C THR A 162 30.01 2.20 12.52
N ASP A 163 30.13 0.91 12.86
CA ASP A 163 29.22 0.24 13.79
C ASP A 163 29.16 0.97 15.14
N GLY A 164 27.99 1.01 15.75
CA GLY A 164 27.58 2.00 16.75
C GLY A 164 26.92 1.37 17.98
N ARG A 165 27.61 0.44 18.64
CA ARG A 165 27.19 0.00 19.98
C ARG A 165 27.45 1.07 21.04
N SER A 166 26.41 1.38 21.80
CA SER A 166 26.40 2.00 23.15
C SER A 166 26.92 3.44 23.33
N ASN A 167 26.19 4.18 24.15
CA ASN A 167 26.54 5.50 24.67
C ASN A 167 27.76 5.44 25.60
N SER A 168 28.59 6.50 25.60
CA SER A 168 28.64 7.47 26.71
C SER A 168 29.71 8.55 26.51
N LEU A 169 29.53 9.69 27.18
CA LEU A 169 30.57 10.72 27.34
C LEU A 169 31.47 10.34 28.52
N ASP A 170 32.74 10.00 28.26
CA ASP A 170 33.82 10.33 29.21
C ASP A 170 35.24 10.20 28.60
N PHE A 171 35.84 11.30 28.12
CA PHE A 171 37.30 11.53 28.25
C PHE A 171 37.73 12.97 27.90
N LEU A 172 38.01 13.78 28.93
CA LEU A 172 38.82 15.00 28.79
C LEU A 172 39.68 15.22 30.04
N ARG A 173 40.97 14.83 29.97
CA ARG A 173 42.16 15.47 30.62
C ARG A 173 43.37 14.53 30.66
N ARG A 174 44.42 14.85 29.89
CA ARG A 174 45.82 15.11 30.32
C ARG A 174 46.71 15.29 29.07
N PHE A 175 47.83 16.01 29.23
CA PHE A 175 48.60 16.59 28.13
C PHE A 175 50.12 16.59 28.44
N HIS A 176 50.94 16.66 27.39
CA HIS A 176 52.37 17.03 27.35
C HIS A 176 53.46 16.14 27.98
N ALA A 177 54.47 15.82 27.14
CA ALA A 177 55.86 16.28 27.34
C ALA A 177 56.58 16.38 25.97
N HIS A 178 57.65 17.20 25.87
CA HIS A 178 58.46 17.54 24.67
C HIS A 178 59.92 17.83 25.17
N PRO A 179 60.84 18.60 24.51
CA PRO A 179 60.93 19.23 23.18
C PRO A 179 61.97 18.45 22.31
N ARG A 180 62.77 18.91 21.32
CA ARG A 180 63.02 20.15 20.53
C ARG A 180 62.95 19.77 19.01
N VAL A 181 63.42 20.44 17.95
CA VAL A 181 64.22 21.66 17.64
C VAL A 181 63.55 22.27 16.39
N ASP A 182 62.96 23.48 16.40
CA ASP A 182 63.54 24.82 16.21
C ASP A 182 64.23 25.02 14.83
N THR A 183 63.90 25.99 13.94
CA THR A 183 62.91 27.11 13.92
C THR A 183 62.30 27.20 12.48
N LEU A 184 61.21 27.90 12.14
CA LEU A 184 60.78 29.28 12.45
C LEU A 184 59.30 29.51 11.98
N GLY A 185 58.54 30.44 12.59
CA GLY A 185 57.37 31.08 11.92
C GLY A 185 55.93 30.61 12.26
N VAL A 186 55.47 30.89 13.48
CA VAL A 186 54.09 30.76 14.05
C VAL A 186 52.88 30.92 13.09
N ALA A 187 51.93 29.97 13.07
CA ALA A 187 50.47 30.14 13.32
C ALA A 187 49.54 28.98 12.82
N GLY A 188 48.58 28.55 13.66
CA GLY A 188 47.21 28.12 13.25
C GLY A 188 46.97 26.72 12.65
N ASP A 189 46.04 25.97 13.25
CA ASP A 189 45.53 24.64 12.86
C ASP A 189 45.22 24.40 11.36
N LEU A 190 45.81 23.35 10.76
CA LEU A 190 45.33 22.74 9.51
C LEU A 190 45.62 21.23 9.43
N LYS A 191 44.60 20.39 9.69
CA LYS A 191 44.69 18.93 9.47
C LYS A 191 43.42 18.25 8.94
N HIS A 192 42.83 18.77 7.86
CA HIS A 192 41.93 18.02 6.95
C HIS A 192 42.08 18.59 5.52
N ARG A 193 42.62 17.81 4.57
CA ARG A 193 42.69 18.20 3.14
C ARG A 193 41.58 17.48 2.35
N PRO A 194 40.71 18.18 1.60
CA PRO A 194 39.75 17.52 0.72
C PRO A 194 40.46 16.85 -0.46
N ARG A 195 39.95 15.69 -0.90
CA ARG A 195 40.39 15.02 -2.14
C ARG A 195 39.59 15.55 -3.33
N ALA A 196 40.26 15.86 -4.43
CA ALA A 196 39.61 16.19 -5.69
C ALA A 196 39.02 14.94 -6.36
N VAL A 197 37.93 15.10 -7.11
CA VAL A 197 37.28 14.04 -7.91
C VAL A 197 37.18 14.54 -9.35
N SER A 198 37.68 13.76 -10.32
CA SER A 198 37.59 14.10 -11.74
C SER A 198 36.27 13.60 -12.35
N ILE A 199 35.58 14.47 -13.07
CA ILE A 199 34.36 14.13 -13.83
C ILE A 199 34.82 13.67 -15.22
N ARG A 200 34.51 12.41 -15.56
CA ARG A 200 34.87 11.79 -16.84
C ARG A 200 33.67 11.68 -17.78
N THR A 201 33.91 11.76 -19.09
CA THR A 201 32.92 11.56 -20.15
C THR A 201 32.92 10.12 -20.67
N VAL A 202 32.01 9.80 -21.59
CA VAL A 202 32.14 8.62 -22.48
C VAL A 202 33.54 8.65 -23.13
N GLY A 203 34.22 7.50 -23.15
CA GLY A 203 35.62 7.40 -23.56
C GLY A 203 36.65 7.74 -22.46
N ASP A 204 36.21 7.90 -21.20
CA ASP A 204 37.04 7.95 -19.99
C ASP A 204 37.95 9.20 -19.84
N ARG A 205 37.60 10.32 -20.50
CA ARG A 205 38.37 11.58 -20.53
C ARG A 205 37.73 12.70 -19.70
N CYS A 206 38.50 13.71 -19.31
CA CYS A 206 38.01 14.83 -18.50
C CYS A 206 37.46 16.00 -19.35
N VAL A 207 36.67 16.87 -18.70
CA VAL A 207 36.19 18.15 -19.25
C VAL A 207 37.21 19.26 -18.94
N ASP A 208 37.52 20.12 -19.92
CA ASP A 208 38.59 21.11 -19.85
C ASP A 208 38.17 22.48 -20.47
N VAL A 209 38.97 23.53 -20.22
CA VAL A 209 38.81 24.89 -20.76
C VAL A 209 39.88 25.15 -21.83
N VAL A 210 39.44 25.50 -23.04
CA VAL A 210 40.31 25.63 -24.22
C VAL A 210 41.47 26.61 -23.94
N GLY A 211 42.70 26.08 -23.94
CA GLY A 211 43.92 26.86 -23.76
C GLY A 211 44.18 27.38 -22.34
N GLY A 212 43.50 26.87 -21.31
CA GLY A 212 43.77 27.21 -19.90
C GLY A 212 43.51 28.67 -19.50
N ASN A 213 42.89 29.47 -20.37
CA ASN A 213 42.79 30.92 -20.21
C ASN A 213 41.71 31.32 -19.17
N ARG A 214 42.12 32.13 -18.18
CA ARG A 214 41.31 32.56 -17.03
C ARG A 214 40.36 33.74 -17.30
N ALA A 215 40.25 34.23 -18.53
CA ALA A 215 39.30 35.28 -18.92
C ALA A 215 37.82 34.91 -18.63
N ASN A 216 36.92 35.90 -18.64
CA ASN A 216 35.48 35.66 -18.76
C ASN A 216 35.14 35.52 -20.25
N GLY A 217 34.28 34.58 -20.62
CA GLY A 217 33.99 34.30 -22.04
C GLY A 217 34.65 33.04 -22.62
N THR A 218 35.59 32.42 -21.91
CA THR A 218 36.37 31.28 -22.41
C THR A 218 35.49 30.03 -22.63
N ARG A 219 35.80 29.26 -23.69
CA ARG A 219 35.04 28.08 -24.16
C ARG A 219 35.59 26.77 -23.56
N SER A 220 34.74 25.76 -23.42
CA SER A 220 35.12 24.41 -22.94
C SER A 220 35.16 23.34 -24.04
N SER A 221 35.91 22.27 -23.80
CA SER A 221 36.10 21.12 -24.70
C SER A 221 36.48 19.85 -23.93
N SER A 222 36.38 18.67 -24.55
CA SER A 222 37.00 17.45 -24.02
C SER A 222 38.50 17.44 -24.32
N GLY A 223 39.33 17.36 -23.27
CA GLY A 223 40.79 17.54 -23.34
C GLY A 223 41.55 16.65 -22.36
N ILE A 224 42.88 16.58 -22.54
CA ILE A 224 43.80 15.90 -21.62
C ILE A 224 44.56 16.99 -20.87
N ALA A 225 44.15 17.28 -19.64
CA ALA A 225 44.76 18.31 -18.80
C ALA A 225 45.56 17.65 -17.65
N SER A 226 46.85 17.98 -17.59
CA SER A 226 47.72 17.67 -16.44
C SER A 226 47.47 18.63 -15.27
N VAL A 227 47.81 18.15 -14.07
CA VAL A 227 47.73 18.79 -12.74
C VAL A 227 47.62 20.33 -12.74
N ALA A 228 46.45 20.85 -12.34
CA ALA A 228 46.25 22.26 -12.01
C ALA A 228 45.38 22.41 -10.73
N VAL A 229 45.85 23.21 -9.77
CA VAL A 229 45.19 23.42 -8.47
C VAL A 229 44.15 24.55 -8.54
N CYS A 230 42.99 24.35 -7.92
CA CYS A 230 42.03 25.42 -7.62
C CYS A 230 42.12 25.79 -6.13
N GLY A 231 42.34 27.07 -5.84
CA GLY A 231 42.51 27.59 -4.47
C GLY A 231 41.21 27.81 -3.70
N SER A 232 41.33 28.06 -2.40
CA SER A 232 40.22 28.12 -1.43
C SER A 232 39.85 29.54 -0.98
N GLY A 233 38.55 29.76 -0.79
CA GLY A 233 37.97 30.80 0.04
C GLY A 233 36.74 30.26 0.79
N PRO A 234 36.22 30.93 1.82
CA PRO A 234 35.06 30.45 2.57
C PRO A 234 33.75 30.54 1.75
N TYR A 235 32.72 29.85 2.25
CA TYR A 235 31.35 29.71 1.73
C TYR A 235 31.09 28.66 0.64
N ALA A 236 29.85 28.18 0.63
CA ALA A 236 29.43 26.90 0.05
C ALA A 236 29.49 26.82 -1.48
N VAL A 237 29.87 25.65 -1.99
CA VAL A 237 29.85 25.33 -3.43
C VAL A 237 28.94 24.14 -3.69
N THR A 238 27.76 24.39 -4.27
CA THR A 238 26.77 23.36 -4.67
C THR A 238 26.77 23.13 -6.20
N ALA A 239 27.96 23.23 -6.82
CA ALA A 239 28.15 23.26 -8.26
C ALA A 239 29.49 22.60 -8.68
N PRO A 240 29.61 22.02 -9.89
CA PRO A 240 30.90 21.67 -10.46
C PRO A 240 31.63 22.93 -10.96
N CYS A 241 32.91 23.06 -10.62
CA CYS A 241 33.74 24.21 -10.96
C CYS A 241 35.04 23.79 -11.65
N VAL A 242 35.57 24.65 -12.54
CA VAL A 242 36.86 24.49 -13.21
C VAL A 242 37.63 25.81 -13.13
N LEU A 243 38.91 25.76 -12.75
CA LEU A 243 39.80 26.93 -12.59
C LEU A 243 39.18 28.09 -11.77
N GLY A 244 38.46 27.74 -10.69
CA GLY A 244 37.82 28.71 -9.78
C GLY A 244 36.54 29.37 -10.33
N LYS A 245 35.93 28.82 -11.39
CA LYS A 245 34.70 29.35 -11.99
C LYS A 245 33.62 28.27 -12.14
N CYS A 246 32.37 28.72 -12.14
CA CYS A 246 31.17 27.89 -12.20
C CYS A 246 30.75 27.63 -13.65
N LEU A 247 30.16 26.46 -13.92
CA LEU A 247 29.49 26.20 -15.19
C LEU A 247 28.11 26.89 -15.21
N ASP A 248 27.99 27.95 -16.00
CA ASP A 248 26.80 28.83 -16.08
C ASP A 248 26.03 28.63 -17.39
N ILE A 249 24.71 28.84 -17.35
CA ILE A 249 23.79 28.70 -18.48
C ILE A 249 22.87 29.93 -18.54
N LYS A 250 23.18 30.83 -19.47
CA LYS A 250 22.21 31.81 -19.98
C LYS A 250 21.48 31.26 -21.21
N VAL A 251 20.23 31.69 -21.39
CA VAL A 251 19.39 31.37 -22.54
C VAL A 251 18.79 32.67 -23.08
N THR A 252 18.89 32.87 -24.39
CA THR A 252 18.16 33.90 -25.13
C THR A 252 17.69 33.32 -26.46
N ALA A 253 16.39 33.11 -26.60
CA ALA A 253 15.72 32.48 -27.75
C ALA A 253 16.13 31.03 -28.07
N ALA A 254 15.37 30.39 -28.96
CA ALA A 254 15.43 28.96 -29.23
C ALA A 254 15.79 28.64 -30.69
N THR A 255 17.08 28.51 -30.99
CA THR A 255 17.59 27.90 -32.23
C THR A 255 18.76 26.96 -31.93
N GLY A 256 18.85 25.83 -32.63
CA GLY A 256 19.62 24.65 -32.19
C GLY A 256 21.15 24.67 -32.38
N ARG A 257 21.82 25.83 -32.39
CA ARG A 257 23.29 25.91 -32.60
C ARG A 257 23.93 27.11 -31.88
N ASP A 258 24.21 26.97 -30.58
CA ASP A 258 24.86 28.05 -29.82
C ASP A 258 25.97 27.57 -28.86
N THR A 259 26.90 28.46 -28.48
CA THR A 259 28.11 28.11 -27.68
C THR A 259 28.23 28.90 -26.38
N LYS A 260 28.60 28.22 -25.28
CA LYS A 260 28.55 28.77 -23.92
C LYS A 260 29.92 29.22 -23.36
N PRO A 261 30.00 30.37 -22.66
CA PRO A 261 31.17 30.85 -21.94
C PRO A 261 31.21 30.47 -20.45
N VAL A 262 32.36 30.65 -19.81
CA VAL A 262 32.55 30.50 -18.34
C VAL A 262 32.64 31.88 -17.63
N HIS A 263 32.01 32.00 -16.44
CA HIS A 263 31.87 33.23 -15.67
C HIS A 263 32.20 33.09 -14.16
N PRO A 264 32.46 34.18 -13.42
CA PRO A 264 32.76 34.13 -11.98
C PRO A 264 31.53 33.76 -11.15
N CYS A 265 31.70 32.91 -10.13
CA CYS A 265 30.62 32.53 -9.23
C CYS A 265 30.18 33.72 -8.35
N ARG A 266 29.02 34.32 -8.63
CA ARG A 266 28.26 35.11 -7.64
C ARG A 266 27.04 34.29 -7.21
N CYS A 267 26.95 33.97 -5.93
CA CYS A 267 25.82 33.22 -5.37
C CYS A 267 24.52 34.03 -5.54
N GLY A 268 23.53 33.45 -6.22
CA GLY A 268 22.22 34.08 -6.45
C GLY A 268 21.63 33.88 -7.85
N ALA A 269 22.45 33.58 -8.87
CA ALA A 269 21.96 33.31 -10.22
C ALA A 269 21.58 31.82 -10.41
N ALA A 270 20.39 31.56 -10.95
CA ALA A 270 19.77 30.22 -10.99
C ALA A 270 20.19 29.31 -12.18
N GLY A 271 21.27 29.64 -12.90
CA GLY A 271 21.72 28.96 -14.13
C GLY A 271 22.56 27.69 -13.99
N ILE A 272 22.55 27.02 -12.83
CA ILE A 272 23.56 26.00 -12.47
C ILE A 272 23.04 24.57 -12.67
N ALA A 273 23.70 23.79 -13.55
CA ALA A 273 23.43 22.36 -13.76
C ALA A 273 23.80 21.50 -12.53
N ARG A 274 22.95 20.51 -12.20
CA ARG A 274 23.08 19.66 -10.99
C ARG A 274 22.82 18.18 -11.30
N ARG A 275 23.16 17.30 -10.36
CA ARG A 275 22.90 15.86 -10.42
C ARG A 275 21.56 15.55 -9.72
N GLY A 276 20.64 14.86 -10.39
CA GLY A 276 19.36 14.46 -9.80
C GLY A 276 19.52 13.27 -8.85
N ALA A 277 18.64 13.17 -7.83
CA ALA A 277 18.58 12.01 -6.94
C ALA A 277 18.43 10.71 -7.74
N GLY A 278 19.13 9.64 -7.33
CA GLY A 278 19.20 8.34 -8.04
C GLY A 278 19.92 8.34 -9.40
N SER A 279 19.96 9.46 -10.11
CA SER A 279 20.44 9.55 -11.50
C SER A 279 21.98 9.54 -11.62
N ARG A 280 22.49 8.92 -12.71
CA ARG A 280 23.93 8.91 -13.03
C ARG A 280 24.40 10.12 -13.83
N SER A 281 23.50 10.97 -14.33
CA SER A 281 23.75 12.09 -15.26
C SER A 281 23.62 13.48 -14.63
N LEU A 282 24.16 14.51 -15.31
CA LEU A 282 24.00 15.93 -14.97
C LEU A 282 22.87 16.53 -15.81
N ARG A 283 22.03 17.38 -15.21
CA ARG A 283 20.87 18.02 -15.86
C ARG A 283 20.87 19.53 -15.69
N ASP A 284 20.39 20.20 -16.72
CA ASP A 284 20.02 21.62 -16.73
C ASP A 284 18.71 21.85 -15.95
N PRO A 285 18.63 22.82 -15.02
CA PRO A 285 17.47 22.98 -14.12
C PRO A 285 16.25 23.61 -14.80
N TYR A 286 16.40 24.27 -15.95
CA TYR A 286 15.30 24.92 -16.66
C TYR A 286 14.62 24.02 -17.69
N SER A 287 15.39 23.20 -18.41
CA SER A 287 14.90 22.31 -19.48
C SER A 287 14.86 20.83 -19.10
N GLY A 288 15.48 20.45 -17.98
CA GLY A 288 15.61 19.06 -17.52
C GLY A 288 16.57 18.18 -18.34
N ARG A 289 17.19 18.73 -19.41
CA ARG A 289 17.99 17.98 -20.38
C ARG A 289 19.46 17.82 -19.95
N CYS A 290 20.13 16.83 -20.52
CA CYS A 290 21.55 16.52 -20.27
C CYS A 290 22.45 17.25 -21.29
N PRO A 291 23.67 17.70 -20.91
CA PRO A 291 24.71 18.08 -21.87
C PRO A 291 25.33 16.84 -22.54
N ASP A 292 25.62 16.91 -23.85
CA ASP A 292 26.20 15.80 -24.64
C ASP A 292 27.28 16.29 -25.64
N ALA A 293 28.07 15.38 -26.19
CA ALA A 293 29.02 15.63 -27.28
C ALA A 293 28.43 15.20 -28.64
N PRO A 294 28.40 16.09 -29.67
CA PRO A 294 27.67 15.84 -30.91
C PRO A 294 28.16 14.58 -31.65
N ALA A 295 27.20 13.78 -32.09
CA ALA A 295 27.38 12.56 -32.90
C ALA A 295 28.34 11.50 -32.31
N GLY A 296 28.59 11.50 -30.99
CA GLY A 296 29.36 10.45 -30.32
C GLY A 296 30.85 10.39 -30.68
N HIS A 297 31.41 11.46 -31.27
CA HIS A 297 32.81 11.45 -31.74
C HIS A 297 33.83 11.33 -30.61
N THR A 298 34.74 10.36 -30.73
CA THR A 298 35.79 10.03 -29.74
C THR A 298 37.14 10.71 -29.99
N ARG A 299 37.23 11.68 -30.90
CA ARG A 299 38.45 12.47 -31.19
C ARG A 299 38.51 13.75 -30.34
N PRO A 300 39.69 14.34 -30.08
CA PRO A 300 39.81 15.61 -29.34
C PRO A 300 39.13 16.78 -30.06
N GLY A 301 38.65 17.78 -29.29
CA GLY A 301 38.17 19.07 -29.81
C GLY A 301 36.67 19.31 -30.07
N PRO A 302 35.69 18.36 -30.00
CA PRO A 302 34.28 18.70 -30.19
C PRO A 302 33.71 19.53 -29.03
N ARG A 303 32.71 20.37 -29.33
CA ARG A 303 32.02 21.26 -28.37
C ARG A 303 30.77 20.58 -27.80
N LEU A 304 30.47 20.78 -26.51
CA LEU A 304 29.25 20.26 -25.88
C LEU A 304 27.98 20.97 -26.39
N GLN A 305 26.86 20.23 -26.43
CA GLN A 305 25.53 20.65 -26.90
C GLN A 305 24.41 20.13 -25.97
N ILE A 306 23.14 20.44 -26.28
CA ILE A 306 21.94 19.92 -25.59
C ILE A 306 21.00 19.32 -26.65
N CYS A 307 20.80 18.00 -26.62
CA CYS A 307 20.02 17.24 -27.60
C CYS A 307 19.11 16.18 -26.95
N ASN A 308 18.27 15.52 -27.76
CA ASN A 308 17.23 14.61 -27.28
C ASN A 308 17.68 13.14 -27.24
N GLN A 309 17.50 12.48 -26.08
CA GLN A 309 17.13 11.06 -25.92
C GLN A 309 17.89 10.02 -26.78
N LEU A 310 19.21 9.87 -26.58
CA LEU A 310 19.99 8.72 -27.09
C LEU A 310 20.93 8.12 -26.00
N PRO A 311 21.47 6.89 -26.15
CA PRO A 311 22.13 6.14 -25.08
C PRO A 311 23.48 6.68 -24.54
N SER A 312 23.99 7.82 -25.00
CA SER A 312 25.30 8.42 -24.64
C SER A 312 25.45 8.89 -23.18
N GLN A 313 24.47 8.65 -22.31
CA GLN A 313 24.17 9.48 -21.12
C GLN A 313 24.68 8.94 -19.76
N VAL A 314 25.62 8.00 -19.72
CA VAL A 314 26.05 7.33 -18.46
C VAL A 314 27.51 7.62 -18.12
N PHE A 315 27.74 8.21 -16.94
CA PHE A 315 29.07 8.40 -16.35
C PHE A 315 29.32 7.36 -15.22
N PRO A 316 30.30 6.44 -15.35
CA PRO A 316 30.59 5.41 -14.35
C PRO A 316 31.60 5.86 -13.26
N PRO A 317 31.52 5.30 -12.03
CA PRO A 317 32.56 5.44 -11.01
C PRO A 317 33.67 4.38 -11.13
N SER A 318 34.84 4.63 -10.54
CA SER A 318 36.02 3.75 -10.60
C SER A 318 35.92 2.46 -9.74
N PRO A 319 36.53 1.34 -10.17
CA PRO A 319 36.58 0.09 -9.40
C PRO A 319 37.65 0.07 -8.28
N LYS A 320 37.59 -0.94 -7.40
CA LYS A 320 38.55 -1.21 -6.30
C LYS A 320 39.34 -2.52 -6.53
N PRO A 321 40.60 -2.62 -6.07
CA PRO A 321 41.29 -3.90 -5.79
C PRO A 321 40.76 -4.57 -4.48
N GLY A 322 41.13 -5.81 -4.16
CA GLY A 322 40.63 -6.55 -2.97
C GLY A 322 41.45 -7.77 -2.51
N VAL A 323 40.82 -8.69 -1.75
CA VAL A 323 41.36 -9.97 -1.15
C VAL A 323 42.28 -9.73 0.09
N PRO A 324 42.39 -10.60 1.14
CA PRO A 324 41.90 -11.99 1.41
C PRO A 324 41.04 -12.19 2.71
N MET A 325 40.89 -13.45 3.16
CA MET A 325 40.09 -14.01 4.28
C MET A 325 40.85 -14.11 5.63
N SER A 326 40.15 -14.17 6.79
CA SER A 326 40.09 -15.37 7.69
C SER A 326 39.47 -15.18 9.12
N ASP A 327 38.59 -16.13 9.50
CA ASP A 327 38.48 -16.90 10.78
C ASP A 327 38.18 -16.27 12.19
N GLN A 328 37.79 -17.18 13.10
CA GLN A 328 37.64 -17.16 14.59
C GLN A 328 36.27 -16.82 15.22
N SER A 329 36.03 -17.43 16.40
CA SER A 329 34.70 -17.77 16.96
C SER A 329 34.51 -17.39 18.47
N PRO A 330 33.29 -17.51 19.07
CA PRO A 330 32.92 -16.69 20.24
C PRO A 330 32.95 -17.35 21.64
N SER A 331 33.11 -16.51 22.67
CA SER A 331 32.82 -16.80 24.10
C SER A 331 32.66 -15.46 24.88
N ARG A 332 32.07 -15.32 26.08
CA ARG A 332 31.34 -16.21 27.01
C ARG A 332 30.40 -15.35 27.92
N ARG A 333 29.57 -15.98 28.78
CA ARG A 333 28.59 -15.32 29.70
C ARG A 333 29.26 -14.58 30.89
N THR A 334 28.54 -13.65 31.57
CA THR A 334 28.18 -13.72 33.04
C THR A 334 27.35 -12.53 33.58
N LEU A 335 26.13 -12.85 34.03
CA LEU A 335 25.26 -12.36 35.14
C LEU A 335 25.45 -11.01 35.92
N LEU A 336 24.27 -10.40 36.22
CA LEU A 336 23.87 -9.64 37.44
C LEU A 336 24.51 -8.25 37.70
N ARG A 337 23.82 -7.23 38.25
CA ARG A 337 22.81 -7.25 39.33
C ARG A 337 21.84 -6.02 39.32
N THR A 338 20.76 -6.09 40.10
CA THR A 338 19.67 -5.09 40.22
C THR A 338 19.98 -3.93 41.19
N VAL A 339 19.48 -2.72 40.87
CA VAL A 339 18.96 -1.73 41.85
C VAL A 339 17.72 -1.08 41.24
N ALA A 340 16.67 -0.85 42.05
CA ALA A 340 15.48 -0.10 41.64
C ALA A 340 15.32 1.16 42.51
N LEU A 341 14.82 2.23 41.91
CA LEU A 341 14.32 3.43 42.59
C LEU A 341 13.22 4.05 41.73
N GLY A 342 12.10 4.39 42.34
CA GLY A 342 10.99 5.12 41.70
C GLY A 342 10.38 6.10 42.68
N LEU A 343 9.62 7.06 42.17
CA LEU A 343 8.78 8.00 42.93
C LEU A 343 7.53 8.35 42.08
N PRO A 344 6.35 8.59 42.69
CA PRO A 344 5.09 8.70 41.97
C PRO A 344 4.59 10.14 41.77
N LEU A 345 3.64 10.33 40.86
CA LEU A 345 2.62 11.40 40.95
C LEU A 345 1.22 10.77 40.82
N ALA A 346 0.22 11.40 41.46
CA ALA A 346 -1.11 10.82 41.65
C ALA A 346 -2.22 11.56 40.87
N ALA A 347 -3.31 10.83 40.67
CA ALA A 347 -4.47 11.12 39.83
C ALA A 347 -5.14 12.51 39.97
N ALA A 348 -5.69 12.96 38.83
CA ALA A 348 -6.98 13.66 38.77
C ALA A 348 -7.89 12.84 37.82
N GLY A 349 -9.13 12.56 38.22
CA GLY A 349 -9.97 11.56 37.55
C GLY A 349 -11.05 12.15 36.63
N ILE A 350 -11.26 11.51 35.47
CA ILE A 350 -12.43 11.65 34.60
C ILE A 350 -12.92 10.23 34.29
N PRO A 351 -14.23 9.91 34.43
CA PRO A 351 -14.71 8.54 34.27
C PRO A 351 -14.78 8.13 32.80
N THR A 352 -13.86 7.27 32.36
CA THR A 352 -13.95 6.57 31.08
C THR A 352 -14.64 5.22 31.28
N SER A 353 -15.69 4.95 30.49
CA SER A 353 -16.32 3.64 30.42
C SER A 353 -15.48 2.69 29.56
N SER A 354 -14.34 2.23 30.09
CA SER A 354 -13.52 1.22 29.44
C SER A 354 -14.21 -0.15 29.51
N ALA A 355 -14.91 -0.50 28.43
CA ALA A 355 -15.09 -1.90 28.07
C ALA A 355 -13.72 -2.58 28.15
N HIS A 356 -13.58 -3.60 28.99
CA HIS A 356 -12.27 -4.16 29.29
C HIS A 356 -11.73 -4.89 28.05
N ALA A 357 -10.80 -4.24 27.34
CA ALA A 357 -10.00 -4.92 26.33
C ALA A 357 -9.30 -6.12 27.00
N ALA A 358 -9.55 -7.32 26.49
CA ALA A 358 -8.96 -8.53 27.03
C ALA A 358 -7.43 -8.41 27.06
N PRO A 359 -6.76 -8.90 28.12
CA PRO A 359 -5.30 -8.83 28.20
C PRO A 359 -4.66 -9.52 26.99
N LEU A 360 -3.61 -8.91 26.45
CA LEU A 360 -2.92 -9.41 25.26
C LEU A 360 -2.44 -10.86 25.48
N PRO A 361 -2.62 -11.76 24.50
CA PRO A 361 -2.23 -13.16 24.63
C PRO A 361 -0.72 -13.29 24.84
N ASP A 362 -0.32 -14.17 25.77
CA ASP A 362 1.08 -14.44 26.09
C ASP A 362 1.73 -15.27 24.98
N MET A 363 2.32 -14.57 24.00
CA MET A 363 2.96 -15.17 22.83
C MET A 363 4.21 -16.03 23.15
N THR A 364 4.61 -16.15 24.43
CA THR A 364 5.64 -17.09 24.87
C THR A 364 5.13 -18.51 25.10
N ARG A 365 3.80 -18.72 25.06
CA ARG A 365 3.14 -20.01 25.27
C ARG A 365 2.54 -20.58 23.99
N SER A 366 2.24 -21.88 24.05
CA SER A 366 1.41 -22.61 23.08
C SER A 366 -0.06 -22.17 23.18
N LEU A 367 -0.78 -22.21 22.05
CA LEU A 367 -2.23 -22.04 22.04
C LEU A 367 -2.90 -23.34 22.48
N HIS A 368 -3.77 -23.31 23.50
CA HIS A 368 -4.50 -24.49 23.96
C HIS A 368 -6.01 -24.37 23.66
N LEU A 369 -6.44 -25.01 22.57
CA LEU A 369 -7.80 -24.90 22.01
C LEU A 369 -8.90 -25.45 22.95
N ASP A 370 -8.55 -26.30 23.92
CA ASP A 370 -9.48 -26.72 24.99
C ASP A 370 -9.86 -25.55 25.92
N SER A 371 -8.98 -24.56 26.05
CA SER A 371 -9.12 -23.35 26.89
C SER A 371 -9.36 -22.06 26.10
N THR A 372 -9.42 -22.14 24.77
CA THR A 372 -9.75 -21.02 23.88
C THR A 372 -11.14 -21.27 23.30
N PRO A 373 -12.23 -20.83 23.96
CA PRO A 373 -13.56 -20.91 23.38
C PRO A 373 -13.64 -20.04 22.12
N ASP A 374 -14.48 -20.45 21.17
CA ASP A 374 -14.74 -19.71 19.94
C ASP A 374 -13.46 -19.36 19.15
N ALA A 375 -12.52 -20.32 19.12
CA ALA A 375 -11.24 -20.20 18.44
C ALA A 375 -11.42 -20.08 16.92
N VAL A 376 -10.64 -19.19 16.29
CA VAL A 376 -10.70 -18.91 14.87
C VAL A 376 -9.40 -19.29 14.19
N GLY A 377 -9.49 -20.30 13.32
CA GLY A 377 -8.45 -20.73 12.41
C GLY A 377 -8.61 -20.12 11.01
N MET A 378 -7.52 -20.07 10.25
CA MET A 378 -7.50 -19.60 8.85
C MET A 378 -6.62 -20.50 8.00
N CYS A 379 -7.12 -21.06 6.90
CA CYS A 379 -6.27 -21.81 5.97
C CYS A 379 -5.31 -20.87 5.23
N TYR A 380 -4.05 -21.32 5.06
CA TYR A 380 -2.93 -20.50 4.62
C TYR A 380 -2.02 -21.27 3.66
N SER A 381 -1.66 -20.65 2.52
CA SER A 381 -0.86 -21.29 1.47
C SER A 381 0.60 -20.83 1.52
N VAL A 382 1.51 -21.81 1.47
CA VAL A 382 2.98 -21.62 1.48
C VAL A 382 3.65 -22.01 0.16
N TRP A 383 2.86 -22.30 -0.88
CA TRP A 383 3.33 -22.83 -2.16
C TRP A 383 3.33 -21.81 -3.32
N LEU A 384 3.19 -20.50 -3.05
CA LEU A 384 3.25 -19.46 -4.09
C LEU A 384 4.62 -19.35 -4.79
N ASN A 385 5.65 -19.92 -4.16
CA ASN A 385 6.97 -20.18 -4.74
C ASN A 385 6.93 -20.94 -6.08
N LEU A 386 5.85 -21.68 -6.38
CA LEU A 386 5.66 -22.41 -7.63
C LEU A 386 5.20 -21.53 -8.81
N ALA A 387 4.68 -20.32 -8.54
CA ALA A 387 4.30 -19.34 -9.56
C ALA A 387 5.29 -18.16 -9.66
N VAL A 388 5.92 -17.78 -8.54
CA VAL A 388 6.82 -16.61 -8.49
C VAL A 388 8.28 -17.06 -8.50
N GLY A 389 8.78 -17.33 -9.71
CA GLY A 389 10.16 -17.74 -10.00
C GLY A 389 10.97 -16.66 -10.75
N VAL A 390 12.28 -16.62 -10.54
CA VAL A 390 13.19 -15.66 -11.21
C VAL A 390 13.17 -15.89 -12.73
N GLY A 391 12.74 -14.87 -13.47
CA GLY A 391 12.67 -14.90 -14.93
C GLY A 391 11.46 -15.63 -15.52
N GLN A 392 10.51 -16.10 -14.70
CA GLN A 392 9.24 -16.64 -15.19
C GLN A 392 8.22 -15.52 -15.43
N PRO A 393 7.41 -15.60 -16.52
CA PRO A 393 6.28 -14.69 -16.72
C PRO A 393 5.15 -15.00 -15.73
N ILE A 394 4.58 -13.96 -15.13
CA ILE A 394 3.34 -14.09 -14.35
C ILE A 394 2.15 -14.16 -15.31
N TYR A 395 1.30 -15.17 -15.13
CA TYR A 395 -0.03 -15.25 -15.73
C TYR A 395 -1.06 -14.97 -14.65
N ASP A 396 -1.92 -13.98 -14.85
CA ASP A 396 -3.06 -13.67 -13.98
C ASP A 396 -4.36 -13.85 -14.79
N ASN A 397 -5.24 -14.73 -14.31
CA ASN A 397 -6.47 -15.10 -14.98
C ASN A 397 -7.52 -13.99 -14.97
N THR A 398 -7.53 -13.10 -13.96
CA THR A 398 -8.41 -11.92 -13.94
C THR A 398 -7.96 -10.92 -15.02
N ASP A 399 -6.65 -10.66 -15.15
CA ASP A 399 -6.11 -9.80 -16.22
C ASP A 399 -6.35 -10.41 -17.62
N LEU A 400 -6.15 -11.72 -17.78
CA LEU A 400 -6.35 -12.44 -19.06
C LEU A 400 -7.84 -12.51 -19.48
N LEU A 401 -8.76 -12.72 -18.53
CA LEU A 401 -10.20 -12.69 -18.77
C LEU A 401 -10.66 -11.25 -19.11
N ALA A 402 -10.09 -10.23 -18.48
CA ALA A 402 -10.36 -8.84 -18.81
C ALA A 402 -9.85 -8.47 -20.22
N GLU A 403 -8.67 -8.96 -20.65
CA GLU A 403 -8.21 -8.78 -22.04
C GLU A 403 -9.18 -9.46 -23.03
N ALA A 404 -9.59 -10.70 -22.76
CA ALA A 404 -10.53 -11.45 -23.60
C ALA A 404 -11.86 -10.71 -23.75
N ALA A 405 -12.49 -10.32 -22.64
CA ALA A 405 -13.76 -9.60 -22.63
C ALA A 405 -13.69 -8.25 -23.37
N ARG A 406 -12.55 -7.53 -23.29
CA ARG A 406 -12.32 -6.26 -23.99
C ARG A 406 -12.07 -6.43 -25.50
N THR A 407 -11.57 -7.59 -25.94
CA THR A 407 -11.13 -7.81 -27.33
C THR A 407 -12.04 -8.73 -28.14
N GLY A 408 -12.95 -9.46 -27.49
CA GLY A 408 -13.76 -10.51 -28.12
C GLY A 408 -12.94 -11.73 -28.57
N GLN A 409 -11.67 -11.84 -28.13
CA GLN A 409 -10.79 -12.97 -28.42
C GLN A 409 -10.77 -13.97 -27.26
N PRO A 410 -10.46 -15.26 -27.49
CA PRO A 410 -10.26 -16.22 -26.41
C PRO A 410 -9.09 -15.77 -25.50
N PRO A 411 -9.14 -16.04 -24.18
CA PRO A 411 -8.08 -15.64 -23.26
C PRO A 411 -6.72 -16.27 -23.62
N ARG A 412 -5.66 -15.47 -23.52
CA ARG A 412 -4.28 -15.88 -23.82
C ARG A 412 -3.65 -16.63 -22.65
N TRP A 413 -4.20 -17.78 -22.34
CA TRP A 413 -3.72 -18.65 -21.25
C TRP A 413 -2.21 -18.94 -21.37
N GLY A 414 -1.52 -19.00 -20.24
CA GLY A 414 -0.16 -19.51 -20.14
C GLY A 414 -0.08 -21.02 -20.43
N PRO A 415 1.12 -21.62 -20.39
CA PRO A 415 1.31 -23.02 -20.79
C PRO A 415 0.48 -24.01 -19.95
N ALA A 416 0.25 -25.21 -20.49
CA ALA A 416 -0.40 -26.28 -19.73
C ALA A 416 0.52 -26.77 -18.59
N ASN A 417 -0.08 -27.20 -17.49
CA ASN A 417 0.55 -27.60 -16.23
C ASN A 417 1.31 -26.47 -15.49
N TRP A 418 1.19 -25.21 -15.93
CA TRP A 418 1.80 -24.05 -15.25
C TRP A 418 0.82 -23.40 -14.26
N TRP A 419 1.39 -22.81 -13.21
CA TRP A 419 0.64 -22.04 -12.22
C TRP A 419 0.25 -20.66 -12.75
N HIS A 420 -0.98 -20.25 -12.49
CA HIS A 420 -1.55 -18.96 -12.87
C HIS A 420 -2.18 -18.34 -11.62
N HIS A 421 -1.95 -17.05 -11.38
CA HIS A 421 -2.69 -16.31 -10.38
C HIS A 421 -4.16 -16.17 -10.81
N TRP A 422 -5.10 -16.16 -9.87
CA TRP A 422 -6.50 -15.80 -10.13
C TRP A 422 -6.88 -14.39 -9.68
N GLY A 423 -5.96 -13.72 -9.00
CA GLY A 423 -5.96 -12.29 -8.76
C GLY A 423 -4.59 -11.86 -8.24
N ARG A 424 -4.34 -10.56 -8.32
CA ARG A 424 -3.12 -9.92 -7.84
C ARG A 424 -3.29 -9.54 -6.38
N PRO A 425 -2.45 -10.04 -5.44
CA PRO A 425 -2.47 -9.57 -4.06
C PRO A 425 -2.15 -8.08 -4.00
N ALA A 426 -2.69 -7.34 -3.03
CA ALA A 426 -2.45 -5.90 -2.94
C ALA A 426 -0.97 -5.54 -2.65
N GLY A 427 -0.20 -6.47 -2.09
CA GLY A 427 1.26 -6.37 -1.97
C GLY A 427 2.05 -6.76 -3.23
N GLY A 428 1.39 -6.96 -4.37
CA GLY A 428 1.97 -7.52 -5.59
C GLY A 428 2.08 -9.05 -5.57
N TYR A 429 2.56 -9.66 -6.66
CA TYR A 429 2.86 -11.09 -6.71
C TYR A 429 4.11 -11.39 -5.89
N TYR A 430 4.04 -12.36 -4.97
CA TYR A 430 5.10 -12.62 -3.99
C TYR A 430 5.44 -14.11 -3.84
N ARG A 431 6.60 -14.37 -3.24
CA ARG A 431 7.02 -15.69 -2.78
C ARG A 431 6.61 -15.93 -1.33
N SER A 432 6.33 -17.18 -0.97
CA SER A 432 5.98 -17.58 0.39
C SER A 432 7.18 -17.53 1.37
N ASP A 433 8.40 -17.35 0.86
CA ASP A 433 9.61 -17.07 1.64
C ASP A 433 9.97 -15.57 1.76
N ASP A 434 9.10 -14.66 1.30
CA ASP A 434 9.30 -13.21 1.50
C ASP A 434 8.93 -12.78 2.94
N ARG A 435 9.94 -12.40 3.72
CA ARG A 435 9.78 -12.02 5.14
C ARG A 435 8.98 -10.73 5.36
N ALA A 436 8.98 -9.79 4.42
CA ALA A 436 8.19 -8.56 4.54
C ALA A 436 6.69 -8.85 4.31
N VAL A 437 6.39 -9.78 3.38
CA VAL A 437 5.04 -10.31 3.19
C VAL A 437 4.57 -11.10 4.42
N LEU A 438 5.43 -11.94 5.01
CA LEU A 438 5.12 -12.67 6.24
C LEU A 438 4.85 -11.72 7.41
N ASP A 439 5.66 -10.68 7.61
CA ASP A 439 5.41 -9.65 8.62
C ASP A 439 4.07 -8.93 8.42
N ARG A 440 3.72 -8.61 7.16
CA ARG A 440 2.41 -8.04 6.79
C ARG A 440 1.26 -9.00 7.16
N HIS A 441 1.38 -10.28 6.83
CA HIS A 441 0.35 -11.28 7.13
C HIS A 441 0.20 -11.53 8.63
N PHE A 442 1.29 -11.61 9.39
CA PHE A 442 1.21 -11.78 10.85
C PHE A 442 0.48 -10.61 11.51
N GLN A 443 0.72 -9.38 11.05
CA GLN A 443 -0.02 -8.21 11.50
C GLN A 443 -1.51 -8.32 11.14
N GLN A 444 -1.84 -8.53 9.86
CA GLN A 444 -3.23 -8.58 9.39
C GLN A 444 -4.07 -9.69 10.04
N LEU A 445 -3.51 -10.89 10.18
CA LEU A 445 -4.18 -12.03 10.82
C LEU A 445 -4.36 -11.80 12.33
N SER A 446 -3.38 -11.19 13.01
CA SER A 446 -3.50 -10.81 14.43
C SER A 446 -4.53 -9.70 14.65
N ASP A 447 -4.60 -8.72 13.74
CA ASP A 447 -5.56 -7.60 13.78
C ASP A 447 -6.97 -8.03 13.38
N ALA A 448 -7.11 -9.17 12.70
CA ALA A 448 -8.35 -9.91 12.51
C ALA A 448 -8.68 -10.86 13.67
N ARG A 449 -7.82 -10.95 14.70
CA ARG A 449 -7.92 -11.86 15.85
C ARG A 449 -7.98 -13.36 15.47
N VAL A 450 -7.27 -13.77 14.41
CA VAL A 450 -7.07 -15.19 14.06
C VAL A 450 -6.07 -15.81 15.05
N ASP A 451 -6.42 -16.92 15.70
CA ASP A 451 -5.56 -17.55 16.72
C ASP A 451 -4.48 -18.45 16.10
N PHE A 452 -4.83 -19.14 15.00
CA PHE A 452 -3.94 -20.05 14.29
C PHE A 452 -4.17 -20.05 12.77
N ILE A 453 -3.11 -20.32 12.02
CA ILE A 453 -3.18 -20.66 10.61
C ILE A 453 -3.08 -22.18 10.42
N VAL A 454 -3.87 -22.71 9.49
CA VAL A 454 -3.73 -24.07 8.97
C VAL A 454 -2.86 -24.00 7.73
N VAL A 455 -1.60 -24.40 7.87
CA VAL A 455 -0.63 -24.44 6.77
C VAL A 455 -0.89 -25.70 5.94
N ASP A 456 -1.23 -25.49 4.67
CA ASP A 456 -1.45 -26.57 3.71
C ASP A 456 -0.14 -27.24 3.28
N ALA A 457 -0.12 -28.56 3.44
CA ALA A 457 0.89 -29.51 2.99
C ALA A 457 0.25 -30.78 2.38
N THR A 458 -1.00 -30.69 1.94
CA THR A 458 -1.78 -31.83 1.44
C THR A 458 -1.13 -32.49 0.21
N ASN A 459 -0.59 -31.66 -0.69
CA ASN A 459 0.12 -32.06 -1.89
C ASN A 459 1.51 -32.70 -1.62
N CYS A 460 1.96 -32.79 -0.36
CA CYS A 460 3.17 -33.52 -0.01
C CYS A 460 2.91 -35.04 0.06
N SER A 461 3.90 -35.85 -0.31
CA SER A 461 3.88 -37.31 -0.19
C SER A 461 5.27 -37.88 0.04
N GLY A 462 5.39 -39.08 0.62
CA GLY A 462 6.68 -39.63 1.05
C GLY A 462 7.25 -38.92 2.30
N TYR A 463 8.59 -38.89 2.43
CA TYR A 463 9.28 -38.27 3.57
C TYR A 463 10.28 -37.21 3.08
N GLY A 464 9.89 -35.93 3.17
CA GLY A 464 10.72 -34.78 2.78
C GLY A 464 10.85 -34.55 1.27
N GLY A 465 11.71 -33.60 0.89
CA GLY A 465 11.94 -33.20 -0.51
C GLY A 465 11.06 -32.07 -1.05
N TYR A 466 10.33 -31.37 -0.17
CA TYR A 466 9.29 -30.40 -0.55
C TYR A 466 9.77 -28.95 -0.67
N ASP A 467 11.03 -28.71 -1.02
CA ASP A 467 11.69 -27.44 -0.66
C ASP A 467 11.01 -26.18 -1.21
N ASN A 468 10.58 -26.18 -2.49
CA ASN A 468 9.82 -25.07 -3.08
C ASN A 468 8.30 -25.14 -2.84
N LEU A 469 7.78 -26.23 -2.27
CA LEU A 469 6.35 -26.46 -2.02
C LEU A 469 5.97 -26.13 -0.57
N PHE A 470 6.82 -26.50 0.39
CA PHE A 470 6.49 -26.55 1.81
C PHE A 470 7.71 -26.36 2.72
N THR A 471 8.82 -27.10 2.53
CA THR A 471 9.93 -27.12 3.52
C THR A 471 10.51 -25.73 3.77
N HIS A 472 11.05 -25.08 2.74
CA HIS A 472 11.75 -23.80 2.88
C HIS A 472 10.80 -22.65 3.24
N PRO A 473 9.62 -22.50 2.60
CA PRO A 473 8.60 -21.57 3.05
C PRO A 473 8.24 -21.70 4.53
N VAL A 474 8.08 -22.91 5.06
CA VAL A 474 7.71 -23.12 6.46
C VAL A 474 8.87 -22.88 7.42
N ASP A 475 10.11 -23.19 7.04
CA ASP A 475 11.27 -22.80 7.83
C ASP A 475 11.35 -21.27 7.98
N VAL A 476 11.14 -20.53 6.89
CA VAL A 476 11.14 -19.05 6.88
C VAL A 476 9.93 -18.48 7.61
N LEU A 477 8.75 -19.08 7.48
CA LEU A 477 7.53 -18.76 8.24
C LEU A 477 7.79 -18.84 9.75
N LEU A 478 8.23 -20.01 10.24
CA LEU A 478 8.43 -20.25 11.67
C LEU A 478 9.60 -19.42 12.22
N ASP A 479 10.65 -19.19 11.43
CA ASP A 479 11.74 -18.30 11.81
C ASP A 479 11.30 -16.83 11.91
N GLN A 480 10.55 -16.32 10.93
CA GLN A 480 10.01 -14.97 10.99
C GLN A 480 8.99 -14.83 12.13
N MET A 481 8.23 -15.87 12.49
CA MET A 481 7.39 -15.85 13.69
C MET A 481 8.21 -15.71 14.98
N ARG A 482 9.34 -16.42 15.12
CA ARG A 482 10.26 -16.24 16.27
C ARG A 482 10.83 -14.82 16.32
N VAL A 483 11.23 -14.26 15.18
CA VAL A 483 11.71 -12.87 15.07
C VAL A 483 10.62 -11.86 15.44
N ALA A 484 9.39 -12.05 14.97
CA ALA A 484 8.25 -11.18 15.28
C ALA A 484 7.90 -11.22 16.77
N ARG A 485 7.73 -12.42 17.35
CA ARG A 485 7.43 -12.60 18.78
C ARG A 485 8.56 -12.10 19.68
N GLY A 486 9.82 -12.30 19.29
CA GLY A 486 10.99 -11.76 19.98
C GLY A 486 11.07 -10.22 19.96
N ALA A 487 10.43 -9.58 18.99
CA ALA A 487 10.23 -8.12 18.92
C ALA A 487 8.91 -7.66 19.55
N GLY A 488 8.20 -8.52 20.30
CA GLY A 488 6.91 -8.21 20.94
C GLY A 488 5.71 -8.13 19.99
N ARG A 489 5.87 -8.49 18.71
CA ARG A 489 4.79 -8.49 17.71
C ARG A 489 3.95 -9.76 17.81
N ARG A 490 2.64 -9.63 17.60
CA ARG A 490 1.70 -10.75 17.57
C ARG A 490 1.84 -11.54 16.26
N THR A 491 1.61 -12.85 16.34
CA THR A 491 1.47 -13.74 15.19
C THR A 491 0.35 -14.74 15.49
N PRO A 492 -0.30 -15.34 14.49
CA PRO A 492 -1.05 -16.58 14.71
C PRO A 492 -0.10 -17.71 15.16
N HIS A 493 -0.70 -18.79 15.66
CA HIS A 493 -0.05 -20.09 15.85
C HIS A 493 -0.15 -20.93 14.57
N VAL A 494 0.52 -22.09 14.53
CA VAL A 494 0.50 -23.00 13.38
C VAL A 494 -0.15 -24.33 13.71
N VAL A 495 -0.99 -24.79 12.79
CA VAL A 495 -1.46 -26.17 12.62
C VAL A 495 -1.04 -26.60 11.21
N PHE A 496 -0.60 -27.83 11.02
CA PHE A 496 -0.32 -28.37 9.69
C PHE A 496 -1.47 -29.26 9.19
N TRP A 497 -1.72 -29.24 7.89
CA TRP A 497 -2.64 -30.16 7.20
C TRP A 497 -1.87 -30.95 6.14
N VAL A 498 -1.63 -32.24 6.38
CA VAL A 498 -0.66 -33.05 5.63
C VAL A 498 -1.29 -34.14 4.77
N GLY A 499 -0.65 -34.43 3.64
CA GLY A 499 -0.97 -35.59 2.80
C GLY A 499 -0.82 -36.91 3.55
N SER A 500 -1.83 -37.78 3.43
CA SER A 500 -1.97 -39.02 4.20
C SER A 500 -2.67 -40.12 3.38
N TRP A 501 -2.27 -40.22 2.12
CA TRP A 501 -3.02 -40.89 1.05
C TRP A 501 -3.08 -42.41 1.23
N ALA A 502 -4.27 -42.99 1.05
CA ALA A 502 -4.52 -44.43 1.25
C ALA A 502 -3.76 -45.35 0.26
N ASN A 503 -3.27 -44.79 -0.85
CA ASN A 503 -2.47 -45.46 -1.87
C ASN A 503 -0.94 -45.23 -1.70
N SER A 504 -0.51 -44.49 -0.68
CA SER A 504 0.91 -44.25 -0.43
C SER A 504 1.56 -45.40 0.36
N GLY A 505 2.84 -45.66 0.11
CA GLY A 505 3.59 -46.73 0.81
C GLY A 505 3.79 -46.49 2.31
N ASP A 506 3.58 -45.26 2.80
CA ASP A 506 3.42 -44.92 4.21
C ASP A 506 2.59 -43.62 4.32
N ALA A 507 1.30 -43.76 4.67
CA ALA A 507 0.38 -42.63 4.88
C ALA A 507 0.77 -41.71 6.06
N SER A 508 1.78 -42.09 6.84
CA SER A 508 2.31 -41.33 7.97
C SER A 508 3.56 -40.52 7.61
N ALA A 509 4.16 -40.73 6.43
CA ALA A 509 5.52 -40.26 6.16
C ALA A 509 5.67 -38.74 6.21
N VAL A 510 4.69 -37.98 5.70
CA VAL A 510 4.68 -36.50 5.78
C VAL A 510 4.49 -36.03 7.23
N ALA A 511 3.60 -36.69 7.98
CA ALA A 511 3.35 -36.38 9.39
C ALA A 511 4.56 -36.67 10.29
N ARG A 512 5.31 -37.75 10.01
CA ARG A 512 6.60 -38.05 10.67
C ARG A 512 7.63 -36.98 10.33
N PHE A 513 7.80 -36.61 9.06
CA PHE A 513 8.69 -35.52 8.65
C PHE A 513 8.38 -34.19 9.35
N VAL A 514 7.09 -33.81 9.45
CA VAL A 514 6.64 -32.61 10.17
C VAL A 514 6.96 -32.68 11.67
N TRP A 515 6.78 -33.85 12.31
CA TRP A 515 7.20 -34.05 13.69
C TRP A 515 8.71 -33.91 13.85
N ASP A 516 9.49 -34.71 13.11
CA ASP A 516 10.94 -34.84 13.25
C ASP A 516 11.66 -33.51 12.91
N ARG A 517 11.08 -32.67 12.03
CA ARG A 517 11.64 -31.36 11.67
C ARG A 517 11.29 -30.24 12.65
N TRP A 518 10.04 -30.15 13.12
CA TRP A 518 9.55 -28.94 13.81
C TRP A 518 8.96 -29.17 15.21
N TYR A 519 8.20 -30.25 15.46
CA TYR A 519 7.60 -30.52 16.79
C TYR A 519 8.55 -31.22 17.76
N ALA A 520 9.48 -32.05 17.27
CA ALA A 520 10.44 -32.77 18.13
C ALA A 520 11.38 -31.84 18.92
N ASN A 521 11.46 -30.55 18.53
CA ASN A 521 12.14 -29.51 19.27
C ASN A 521 11.13 -28.66 20.05
N HIS A 522 10.88 -29.04 21.30
CA HIS A 522 9.93 -28.37 22.21
C HIS A 522 10.19 -26.87 22.47
N ALA A 523 11.36 -26.33 22.11
CA ALA A 523 11.56 -24.87 22.08
C ALA A 523 10.60 -24.16 21.08
N ASN A 524 10.04 -24.91 20.12
CA ASN A 524 9.07 -24.41 19.16
C ASN A 524 7.61 -24.51 19.64
N ASP A 525 7.29 -25.15 20.77
CA ASP A 525 5.90 -25.45 21.16
C ASP A 525 5.01 -24.20 21.22
N HIS A 526 5.59 -23.06 21.60
CA HIS A 526 4.93 -21.75 21.61
C HIS A 526 4.39 -21.31 20.22
N LEU A 527 4.94 -21.81 19.12
CA LEU A 527 4.50 -21.49 17.76
C LEU A 527 3.24 -22.27 17.35
N PHE A 528 2.86 -23.33 18.07
CA PHE A 528 1.86 -24.30 17.62
C PHE A 528 0.56 -24.26 18.44
N ALA A 529 -0.51 -24.79 17.83
CA ALA A 529 -1.76 -25.05 18.52
C ALA A 529 -1.83 -26.49 19.05
N PHE A 530 -2.28 -26.61 20.29
CA PHE A 530 -2.49 -27.83 21.03
C PHE A 530 -3.98 -28.01 21.30
N TYR A 531 -4.45 -29.26 21.26
CA TYR A 531 -5.83 -29.63 21.51
C TYR A 531 -5.89 -31.03 22.14
N GLN A 532 -6.79 -31.27 23.08
CA GLN A 532 -6.91 -32.54 23.83
C GLN A 532 -5.56 -32.98 24.44
N GLY A 533 -4.76 -32.01 24.88
CA GLY A 533 -3.46 -32.21 25.54
C GLY A 533 -2.24 -32.45 24.63
N LYS A 534 -2.38 -32.43 23.30
CA LYS A 534 -1.29 -32.70 22.34
C LYS A 534 -1.27 -31.66 21.20
N PRO A 535 -0.19 -31.51 20.43
CA PRO A 535 -0.23 -30.71 19.21
C PRO A 535 -1.32 -31.19 18.26
N LEU A 536 -2.05 -30.27 17.64
CA LEU A 536 -3.07 -30.58 16.63
C LEU A 536 -2.43 -30.78 15.26
N LEU A 537 -2.74 -31.90 14.61
CA LEU A 537 -2.35 -32.18 13.23
C LEU A 537 -3.56 -32.63 12.41
N LEU A 538 -3.75 -32.01 11.25
CA LEU A 538 -4.81 -32.35 10.31
C LEU A 538 -4.25 -33.26 9.20
N VAL A 539 -5.05 -34.22 8.72
CA VAL A 539 -4.67 -35.17 7.66
C VAL A 539 -5.72 -35.26 6.56
N THR A 540 -5.34 -35.61 5.32
CA THR A 540 -6.28 -35.68 4.18
C THR A 540 -7.26 -36.86 4.20
N GLU A 541 -6.78 -38.09 4.36
CA GLU A 541 -7.55 -39.33 4.12
C GLU A 541 -7.44 -40.34 5.27
N VAL A 542 -6.21 -40.74 5.63
CA VAL A 542 -5.95 -41.81 6.60
C VAL A 542 -5.40 -41.21 7.89
N VAL A 543 -6.09 -41.44 9.01
CA VAL A 543 -5.61 -41.09 10.35
C VAL A 543 -4.60 -42.15 10.81
N PRO A 544 -3.28 -41.86 10.90
CA PRO A 544 -2.29 -42.91 11.17
C PRO A 544 -2.23 -43.20 12.67
N GLY A 545 -2.76 -44.35 13.09
CA GLY A 545 -2.84 -44.73 14.51
C GLY A 545 -1.49 -44.72 15.24
N GLN A 546 -0.39 -45.00 14.53
CA GLN A 546 0.98 -44.93 15.07
C GLN A 546 1.50 -43.51 15.39
N LEU A 547 0.66 -42.47 15.22
CA LEU A 547 0.96 -41.09 15.60
C LEU A 547 -0.02 -40.51 16.63
N ALA A 548 -0.97 -41.31 17.12
CA ALA A 548 -1.94 -40.92 18.15
C ALA A 548 -1.30 -40.80 19.55
N ASP A 549 -0.06 -41.26 19.74
CA ASP A 549 0.80 -40.97 20.88
C ASP A 549 1.27 -39.51 20.87
N ARG A 550 1.67 -39.00 19.70
CA ARG A 550 2.29 -37.68 19.47
C ARG A 550 1.29 -36.56 19.24
N PHE A 551 0.26 -36.81 18.44
CA PHE A 551 -0.66 -35.78 17.95
C PHE A 551 -2.11 -36.03 18.39
N THR A 552 -2.85 -34.94 18.54
CA THR A 552 -4.31 -34.96 18.41
C THR A 552 -4.62 -34.87 16.93
N LEU A 553 -5.01 -36.00 16.35
CA LEU A 553 -5.28 -36.12 14.92
C LEU A 553 -6.74 -35.77 14.62
N ARG A 554 -6.97 -35.08 13.51
CA ARG A 554 -8.27 -34.93 12.84
C ARG A 554 -8.08 -35.11 11.35
N LYS A 555 -8.98 -35.81 10.69
CA LYS A 555 -9.05 -35.80 9.22
C LYS A 555 -9.76 -34.52 8.78
N MET A 556 -9.30 -33.87 7.72
CA MET A 556 -9.98 -32.71 7.13
C MET A 556 -10.05 -32.84 5.61
N TRP A 557 -11.24 -32.66 5.03
CA TRP A 557 -11.45 -32.63 3.59
C TRP A 557 -12.52 -31.61 3.17
N GLY A 558 -12.87 -31.56 1.88
CA GLY A 558 -13.83 -30.60 1.32
C GLY A 558 -15.01 -31.30 0.65
N LEU A 559 -16.17 -30.63 0.62
CA LEU A 559 -17.38 -31.04 -0.11
C LEU A 559 -17.91 -32.44 0.27
N GLN A 560 -17.58 -32.91 1.47
CA GLN A 560 -18.01 -34.21 1.99
C GLN A 560 -19.53 -34.25 2.15
N ALA A 561 -20.20 -35.23 1.55
CA ALA A 561 -21.66 -35.39 1.63
C ALA A 561 -22.17 -35.73 3.04
N SER A 562 -21.30 -36.27 3.90
CA SER A 562 -21.51 -36.42 5.34
C SER A 562 -20.19 -36.18 6.09
N LEU A 563 -20.27 -35.68 7.33
CA LEU A 563 -19.13 -35.48 8.23
C LEU A 563 -19.21 -36.43 9.44
N PRO A 564 -18.35 -37.48 9.50
CA PRO A 564 -18.23 -38.34 10.67
C PRO A 564 -17.71 -37.61 11.92
N GLN A 565 -17.83 -38.26 13.09
CA GLN A 565 -17.21 -37.77 14.32
C GLN A 565 -15.70 -37.58 14.13
N ARG A 566 -15.14 -36.46 14.60
CA ARG A 566 -13.71 -36.09 14.48
C ARG A 566 -13.18 -35.97 13.04
N GLU A 567 -14.05 -35.90 12.04
CA GLU A 567 -13.70 -35.36 10.73
C GLU A 567 -14.10 -33.88 10.67
N TRP A 568 -13.17 -33.04 10.22
CA TRP A 568 -13.37 -31.61 9.96
C TRP A 568 -13.59 -31.37 8.48
N SER A 569 -14.06 -30.19 8.11
CA SER A 569 -14.07 -29.78 6.71
C SER A 569 -13.51 -28.38 6.50
N PHE A 570 -12.80 -28.18 5.38
CA PHE A 570 -12.34 -26.85 4.94
C PHE A 570 -13.35 -26.16 4.00
N LEU A 571 -14.30 -26.90 3.42
CA LEU A 571 -15.25 -26.37 2.44
C LEU A 571 -16.59 -27.11 2.51
N GLN A 572 -17.66 -26.42 2.91
CA GLN A 572 -19.03 -26.95 3.00
C GLN A 572 -20.03 -25.95 2.43
N PRO A 573 -20.98 -26.36 1.56
CA PRO A 573 -22.04 -25.48 1.08
C PRO A 573 -22.95 -25.02 2.23
N SER A 574 -23.69 -23.92 2.02
CA SER A 574 -24.67 -23.42 2.99
C SER A 574 -25.95 -24.29 2.98
N PRO A 575 -26.54 -24.64 4.14
CA PRO A 575 -26.00 -24.44 5.50
C PRO A 575 -24.89 -25.46 5.79
N GLN A 576 -23.77 -25.01 6.35
CA GLN A 576 -22.65 -25.92 6.60
C GLN A 576 -23.05 -27.02 7.58
N GLN A 577 -22.59 -28.23 7.24
CA GLN A 577 -22.43 -29.32 8.20
C GLN A 577 -21.43 -28.93 9.29
N VAL A 578 -21.56 -29.57 10.44
CA VAL A 578 -20.79 -29.30 11.65
C VAL A 578 -20.03 -30.57 12.01
N ALA A 579 -18.74 -30.46 12.27
CA ALA A 579 -17.93 -31.53 12.83
C ALA A 579 -18.23 -31.67 14.33
N TYR A 580 -18.31 -32.90 14.82
CA TYR A 580 -18.62 -33.19 16.22
C TYR A 580 -17.57 -34.11 16.85
N ASP A 581 -17.33 -33.91 18.14
CA ASP A 581 -16.63 -34.88 19.01
C ASP A 581 -17.44 -35.08 20.29
N GLY A 582 -17.77 -36.35 20.60
CA GLY A 582 -18.56 -36.70 21.78
C GLY A 582 -19.97 -36.08 21.81
N GLY A 583 -20.49 -35.65 20.66
CA GLY A 583 -21.74 -34.90 20.55
C GLY A 583 -21.63 -33.38 20.75
N ALA A 584 -20.46 -32.85 21.12
CA ALA A 584 -20.21 -31.41 21.15
C ALA A 584 -19.81 -30.89 19.76
N ALA A 585 -20.30 -29.70 19.38
CA ALA A 585 -19.94 -29.04 18.13
C ALA A 585 -18.46 -28.61 18.17
N GLU A 586 -17.62 -29.33 17.41
CA GLU A 586 -16.17 -29.18 17.46
C GLU A 586 -15.68 -28.14 16.45
N GLN A 587 -16.04 -28.31 15.17
CA GLN A 587 -15.56 -27.45 14.09
C GLN A 587 -16.65 -27.10 13.07
N ILE A 588 -16.61 -25.87 12.54
CA ILE A 588 -17.31 -25.47 11.31
C ILE A 588 -16.34 -24.76 10.37
N THR A 589 -16.58 -24.83 9.07
CA THR A 589 -15.92 -23.98 8.08
C THR A 589 -16.76 -22.76 7.76
N VAL A 590 -16.08 -21.66 7.42
CA VAL A 590 -16.66 -20.46 6.80
C VAL A 590 -15.86 -20.12 5.55
N SER A 591 -16.52 -19.95 4.41
CA SER A 591 -15.84 -19.61 3.15
C SER A 591 -16.44 -18.39 2.45
N ALA A 592 -15.61 -17.61 1.76
CA ALA A 592 -16.08 -16.46 0.99
C ALA A 592 -16.81 -16.86 -0.31
N ALA A 593 -16.47 -18.02 -0.88
CA ALA A 593 -17.04 -18.59 -2.09
C ALA A 593 -16.86 -20.12 -2.08
N LEU A 594 -17.61 -20.87 -2.89
CA LEU A 594 -17.55 -22.33 -2.91
C LEU A 594 -17.51 -22.85 -4.36
N GLN A 595 -17.18 -24.14 -4.52
CA GLN A 595 -17.27 -24.88 -5.78
C GLN A 595 -17.95 -26.22 -5.53
N ARG A 596 -18.58 -26.82 -6.54
CA ARG A 596 -19.23 -28.16 -6.42
C ARG A 596 -18.30 -29.32 -6.79
N SER A 597 -17.11 -29.04 -7.31
CA SER A 597 -16.10 -30.02 -7.73
C SER A 597 -14.70 -29.43 -7.49
N TYR A 598 -13.67 -30.27 -7.46
CA TYR A 598 -12.26 -29.86 -7.32
C TYR A 598 -11.72 -29.09 -8.54
N MET A 599 -12.31 -29.32 -9.71
CA MET A 599 -12.05 -28.54 -10.93
C MET A 599 -13.11 -27.47 -11.08
N THR A 600 -12.71 -26.24 -11.38
CA THR A 600 -13.67 -25.15 -11.57
C THR A 600 -14.36 -25.25 -12.92
N ASP A 601 -15.69 -25.30 -12.86
CA ASP A 601 -16.59 -24.88 -13.92
C ASP A 601 -17.40 -23.68 -13.41
N ALA A 602 -17.50 -22.61 -14.20
CA ALA A 602 -18.22 -21.39 -13.83
C ALA A 602 -19.72 -21.66 -13.56
N GLY A 603 -20.33 -22.66 -14.22
CA GLY A 603 -21.70 -23.10 -13.94
C GLY A 603 -21.85 -23.90 -12.63
N SER A 604 -20.74 -24.23 -11.95
CA SER A 604 -20.71 -25.03 -10.73
C SER A 604 -20.24 -24.26 -9.48
N ALA A 605 -19.73 -23.04 -9.66
CA ALA A 605 -19.26 -22.19 -8.57
C ALA A 605 -20.42 -21.52 -7.82
N ILE A 606 -20.27 -21.39 -6.49
CA ILE A 606 -21.08 -20.50 -5.67
C ILE A 606 -20.22 -19.27 -5.38
N TRP A 607 -20.38 -18.28 -6.24
CA TRP A 607 -19.66 -17.00 -6.24
C TRP A 607 -19.73 -16.28 -4.89
N ARG A 608 -18.84 -15.31 -4.66
CA ARG A 608 -18.83 -14.48 -3.43
C ARG A 608 -20.13 -13.70 -3.20
N ARG A 609 -20.90 -13.44 -4.28
CA ARG A 609 -22.22 -12.77 -4.27
C ARG A 609 -22.21 -11.46 -3.47
N GLY A 610 -21.16 -10.66 -3.68
CA GLY A 610 -20.94 -9.42 -2.95
C GLY A 610 -20.87 -9.58 -1.43
N GLY A 611 -20.25 -10.65 -0.93
CA GLY A 611 -20.18 -10.96 0.50
C GLY A 611 -21.37 -11.77 1.04
N LEU A 612 -22.46 -11.95 0.28
CA LEU A 612 -23.63 -12.68 0.77
C LEU A 612 -23.32 -14.16 1.06
N THR A 613 -22.45 -14.81 0.28
CA THR A 613 -22.00 -16.18 0.56
C THR A 613 -21.20 -16.24 1.88
N LEU A 614 -20.34 -15.24 2.14
CA LEU A 614 -19.61 -15.11 3.42
C LEU A 614 -20.57 -14.84 4.59
N GLN A 615 -21.61 -14.02 4.38
CA GLN A 615 -22.64 -13.71 5.37
C GLN A 615 -23.48 -14.95 5.73
N GLU A 616 -23.94 -15.72 4.74
CA GLU A 616 -24.66 -16.97 4.93
C GLU A 616 -23.84 -17.97 5.78
N GLN A 617 -22.55 -18.11 5.44
CA GLN A 617 -21.62 -19.01 6.13
C GLN A 617 -21.35 -18.56 7.59
N TRP A 618 -21.07 -17.28 7.83
CA TRP A 618 -20.89 -16.75 9.18
C TRP A 618 -22.18 -16.83 10.00
N ARG A 619 -23.36 -16.55 9.43
CA ARG A 619 -24.64 -16.63 10.15
C ARG A 619 -24.86 -18.04 10.71
N ARG A 620 -24.47 -19.08 9.96
CA ARG A 620 -24.51 -20.47 10.43
C ARG A 620 -23.52 -20.73 11.57
N ALA A 621 -22.30 -20.19 11.52
CA ALA A 621 -21.34 -20.31 12.63
C ALA A 621 -21.87 -19.64 13.93
N PHE A 622 -22.45 -18.45 13.83
CA PHE A 622 -23.09 -17.76 14.96
C PHE A 622 -24.28 -18.54 15.55
N GLN A 623 -25.04 -19.28 14.73
CA GLN A 623 -26.13 -20.16 15.20
C GLN A 623 -25.63 -21.42 15.92
N VAL A 624 -24.48 -21.96 15.53
CA VAL A 624 -23.96 -23.25 16.03
C VAL A 624 -23.04 -23.08 17.25
N ARG A 625 -22.26 -21.99 17.29
CA ARG A 625 -21.18 -21.75 18.28
C ARG A 625 -20.29 -22.98 18.51
N PRO A 626 -19.66 -23.54 17.46
CA PRO A 626 -18.68 -24.60 17.64
C PRO A 626 -17.45 -24.10 18.41
N ARG A 627 -16.69 -25.00 19.04
CA ARG A 627 -15.43 -24.65 19.70
C ARG A 627 -14.44 -23.96 18.74
N ILE A 628 -14.43 -24.38 17.47
CA ILE A 628 -13.49 -23.92 16.44
C ILE A 628 -14.25 -23.51 15.17
N THR A 629 -13.93 -22.33 14.62
CA THR A 629 -14.35 -21.92 13.28
C THR A 629 -13.12 -21.78 12.40
N VAL A 630 -13.07 -22.43 11.23
CA VAL A 630 -11.93 -22.37 10.30
C VAL A 630 -12.34 -21.67 9.00
N LEU A 631 -11.65 -20.58 8.66
CA LEU A 631 -11.93 -19.82 7.46
C LEU A 631 -11.14 -20.34 6.25
N THR A 632 -11.79 -20.41 5.10
CA THR A 632 -11.12 -20.58 3.80
C THR A 632 -11.34 -19.33 2.93
N TRP A 633 -10.29 -18.66 2.45
CA TRP A 633 -8.85 -18.90 2.65
C TRP A 633 -8.10 -17.57 2.84
N TRP A 634 -6.89 -17.55 3.38
CA TRP A 634 -6.11 -16.31 3.42
C TRP A 634 -5.61 -15.91 2.03
N ASN A 635 -4.68 -16.69 1.48
CA ASN A 635 -3.84 -16.34 0.34
C ASN A 635 -3.58 -17.50 -0.65
N GLU A 636 -4.60 -18.31 -0.93
CA GLU A 636 -4.53 -19.33 -1.98
C GLU A 636 -4.68 -18.60 -3.32
N TRP A 637 -3.60 -18.02 -3.86
CA TRP A 637 -3.74 -17.12 -5.02
C TRP A 637 -3.60 -17.78 -6.41
N ILE A 638 -3.25 -19.08 -6.48
CA ILE A 638 -2.72 -19.70 -7.71
C ILE A 638 -3.34 -21.07 -8.06
N ALA A 639 -3.82 -21.20 -9.29
CA ALA A 639 -4.30 -22.45 -9.88
C ALA A 639 -3.25 -23.09 -10.80
N GLN A 640 -3.17 -24.42 -10.82
CA GLN A 640 -2.49 -25.12 -11.91
C GLN A 640 -3.44 -25.25 -13.10
N ARG A 641 -2.96 -24.85 -14.29
CA ARG A 641 -3.70 -24.98 -15.55
C ARG A 641 -3.63 -26.41 -16.09
N PHE A 642 -4.77 -26.98 -16.46
CA PHE A 642 -4.88 -28.26 -17.15
C PHE A 642 -5.67 -28.12 -18.45
N LEU A 643 -5.67 -29.19 -19.26
CA LEU A 643 -6.53 -29.35 -20.42
C LEU A 643 -7.52 -30.50 -20.17
N ASP A 644 -8.78 -30.34 -20.54
CA ASP A 644 -9.73 -31.45 -20.57
C ASP A 644 -9.56 -32.32 -21.85
N GLY A 645 -10.30 -33.43 -21.93
CA GLY A 645 -10.24 -34.38 -23.05
C GLY A 645 -10.64 -33.82 -24.42
N SER A 646 -11.13 -32.58 -24.47
CA SER A 646 -11.39 -31.84 -25.73
C SER A 646 -10.41 -30.68 -25.94
N GLY A 647 -9.36 -30.57 -25.12
CA GLY A 647 -8.33 -29.53 -25.20
C GLY A 647 -8.72 -28.19 -24.59
N ASN A 648 -9.87 -28.07 -23.93
CA ASN A 648 -10.27 -26.80 -23.30
C ASN A 648 -9.48 -26.57 -22.01
N THR A 649 -9.27 -25.30 -21.68
CA THR A 649 -8.59 -24.92 -20.43
C THR A 649 -9.47 -25.22 -19.22
N ARG A 650 -8.92 -25.94 -18.26
CA ARG A 650 -9.46 -26.12 -16.91
C ARG A 650 -8.41 -25.68 -15.88
N PHE A 651 -8.86 -25.40 -14.67
CA PHE A 651 -7.99 -25.04 -13.55
C PHE A 651 -8.38 -25.89 -12.33
N VAL A 652 -7.36 -26.29 -11.56
CA VAL A 652 -7.56 -26.75 -10.18
C VAL A 652 -7.93 -25.54 -9.34
N ASP A 653 -9.10 -25.60 -8.73
CA ASP A 653 -9.72 -24.55 -7.93
C ASP A 653 -9.97 -23.19 -8.64
N ASN A 654 -10.64 -22.29 -7.91
CA ASN A 654 -11.44 -21.18 -8.41
C ASN A 654 -10.64 -20.05 -9.08
N TYR A 655 -10.39 -20.23 -10.38
CA TYR A 655 -9.57 -19.35 -11.22
C TYR A 655 -10.08 -17.91 -11.50
N HIS A 656 -11.14 -17.44 -10.83
CA HIS A 656 -11.79 -16.15 -11.11
C HIS A 656 -12.00 -15.35 -9.81
N SER A 657 -11.68 -14.05 -9.80
CA SER A 657 -11.80 -13.16 -8.62
C SER A 657 -13.13 -13.28 -7.84
N SER A 658 -14.26 -13.30 -8.54
CA SER A 658 -15.61 -13.45 -7.97
C SER A 658 -15.91 -14.83 -7.37
N ALA A 659 -15.09 -15.85 -7.61
CA ALA A 659 -15.22 -17.22 -7.09
C ALA A 659 -14.05 -17.64 -6.17
N SER A 660 -12.92 -16.92 -6.20
CA SER A 660 -11.80 -17.13 -5.29
C SER A 660 -12.27 -17.05 -3.82
N ARG A 661 -11.60 -17.79 -2.93
CA ARG A 661 -11.94 -17.87 -1.50
C ARG A 661 -11.20 -16.85 -0.64
N ASP A 662 -10.25 -16.13 -1.23
CA ASP A 662 -9.22 -15.37 -0.53
C ASP A 662 -9.74 -14.19 0.28
N LEU A 663 -9.07 -13.96 1.41
CA LEU A 663 -9.36 -12.94 2.41
C LEU A 663 -8.17 -12.00 2.61
N GLU A 664 -6.99 -12.28 2.05
CA GLU A 664 -5.95 -11.28 1.83
C GLU A 664 -6.49 -10.19 0.88
N PRO A 665 -6.23 -8.89 1.14
CA PRO A 665 -6.59 -7.83 0.22
C PRO A 665 -6.02 -8.03 -1.20
N GLN A 666 -6.88 -7.88 -2.21
CA GLN A 666 -6.52 -7.88 -3.64
C GLN A 666 -6.12 -6.46 -4.08
N ASP A 667 -5.28 -6.33 -5.11
CA ASP A 667 -4.94 -5.04 -5.72
C ASP A 667 -6.22 -4.30 -6.16
N PRO A 668 -6.56 -3.14 -5.55
CA PRO A 668 -7.73 -2.36 -5.94
C PRO A 668 -7.61 -1.78 -7.37
N GLY A 669 -6.39 -1.65 -7.91
CA GLY A 669 -6.15 -1.29 -9.30
C GLY A 669 -6.40 -2.41 -10.31
N GLN A 670 -6.73 -3.63 -9.86
CA GLN A 670 -7.09 -4.74 -10.75
C GLN A 670 -8.58 -4.71 -11.09
N SER A 671 -8.90 -4.74 -12.39
CA SER A 671 -10.28 -4.72 -12.90
C SER A 671 -11.08 -5.92 -12.36
N GLY A 672 -12.22 -5.66 -11.70
CA GLY A 672 -13.03 -6.71 -11.08
C GLY A 672 -12.41 -7.31 -9.80
N GLY A 673 -11.46 -6.60 -9.18
CA GLY A 673 -10.82 -6.99 -7.93
C GLY A 673 -11.72 -6.86 -6.68
N ASN A 674 -11.32 -7.56 -5.63
CA ASN A 674 -12.02 -7.57 -4.34
C ASN A 674 -11.53 -6.47 -3.37
N GLY A 675 -10.44 -5.76 -3.65
CA GLY A 675 -9.85 -4.79 -2.73
C GLY A 675 -9.62 -5.40 -1.34
N ASP A 676 -9.91 -4.66 -0.27
CA ASP A 676 -9.82 -5.13 1.11
C ASP A 676 -11.17 -5.51 1.75
N ARG A 677 -12.30 -5.42 1.03
CA ARG A 677 -13.64 -5.47 1.65
C ARG A 677 -13.92 -6.78 2.40
N TYR A 678 -13.43 -7.91 1.87
CA TYR A 678 -13.55 -9.22 2.52
C TYR A 678 -12.67 -9.35 3.77
N TYR A 679 -11.49 -8.70 3.81
CA TYR A 679 -10.68 -8.57 5.02
C TYR A 679 -11.45 -7.75 6.08
N ARG A 680 -11.94 -6.54 5.72
CA ARG A 680 -12.71 -5.68 6.63
C ARG A 680 -13.97 -6.34 7.18
N TRP A 681 -14.73 -7.06 6.37
CA TRP A 681 -15.91 -7.81 6.84
C TRP A 681 -15.50 -8.98 7.74
N THR A 682 -14.46 -9.73 7.38
CA THR A 682 -13.94 -10.84 8.20
C THR A 682 -13.49 -10.36 9.59
N ARG A 683 -12.77 -9.23 9.69
CA ARG A 683 -12.40 -8.64 11.00
C ARG A 683 -13.63 -8.36 11.87
N GLN A 684 -14.70 -7.82 11.28
CA GLN A 684 -15.94 -7.50 12.01
C GLN A 684 -16.70 -8.75 12.45
N TYR A 685 -16.82 -9.76 11.59
CA TYR A 685 -17.41 -11.04 11.96
C TYR A 685 -16.62 -11.73 13.08
N ILE A 686 -15.28 -11.82 13.00
CA ILE A 686 -14.45 -12.46 14.04
C ILE A 686 -14.54 -11.68 15.36
N ALA A 687 -14.47 -10.35 15.32
CA ALA A 687 -14.60 -9.52 16.51
C ALA A 687 -15.95 -9.76 17.20
N ALA A 688 -17.08 -9.61 16.48
CA ALA A 688 -18.40 -9.85 17.04
C ALA A 688 -18.61 -11.31 17.51
N TYR A 689 -18.02 -12.29 16.81
CA TYR A 689 -18.10 -13.69 17.18
C TYR A 689 -17.42 -13.93 18.55
N LYS A 690 -16.17 -13.46 18.70
CA LYS A 690 -15.38 -13.60 19.94
C LYS A 690 -15.84 -12.72 21.09
N ASP A 691 -16.37 -11.54 20.80
CA ASP A 691 -16.94 -10.64 21.81
C ASP A 691 -18.38 -11.06 22.22
N HIS A 692 -18.84 -12.25 21.78
CA HIS A 692 -20.17 -12.82 22.02
C HIS A 692 -21.33 -11.87 21.66
N ALA A 693 -21.10 -10.98 20.69
CA ALA A 693 -22.06 -9.98 20.24
C ALA A 693 -23.11 -10.57 19.30
N GLY A 694 -24.15 -9.78 19.00
CA GLY A 694 -25.12 -10.09 17.95
C GLY A 694 -24.45 -10.22 16.58
N PHE A 695 -25.07 -11.02 15.70
CA PHE A 695 -24.58 -11.24 14.35
C PHE A 695 -24.49 -9.92 13.53
N PRO A 696 -23.32 -9.56 12.96
CA PRO A 696 -23.19 -8.38 12.12
C PRO A 696 -23.99 -8.49 10.82
N GLU A 697 -25.11 -7.78 10.76
CA GLU A 697 -25.87 -7.62 9.52
C GLU A 697 -25.23 -6.62 8.57
N GLY A 698 -25.59 -6.69 7.29
CA GLY A 698 -25.22 -5.70 6.28
C GLY A 698 -23.77 -5.71 5.79
N LEU A 699 -22.91 -6.62 6.25
CA LEU A 699 -21.52 -6.77 5.77
C LEU A 699 -21.45 -7.46 4.39
N THR A 700 -22.03 -6.79 3.39
CA THR A 700 -22.18 -7.21 1.99
C THR A 700 -22.24 -5.98 1.07
N ASP A 701 -22.02 -6.14 -0.22
CA ASP A 701 -22.23 -5.09 -1.24
C ASP A 701 -23.72 -4.66 -1.37
N SER A 702 -24.65 -5.46 -0.85
CA SER A 702 -26.10 -5.20 -0.85
C SER A 702 -26.65 -4.58 0.43
N GLY A 703 -25.87 -4.56 1.52
CA GLY A 703 -26.39 -4.30 2.87
C GLY A 703 -27.32 -5.39 3.43
N GLY A 704 -27.45 -6.54 2.76
CA GLY A 704 -28.13 -7.75 3.25
C GLY A 704 -29.65 -7.69 3.46
N GLY A 705 -30.24 -6.51 3.67
CA GLY A 705 -31.64 -6.35 4.12
C GLY A 705 -32.41 -5.22 3.43
N TRP A 706 -33.46 -4.75 4.11
CA TRP A 706 -34.28 -3.60 3.70
C TRP A 706 -33.69 -2.32 4.28
N THR A 707 -33.14 -1.44 3.44
CA THR A 707 -32.41 -0.22 3.83
C THR A 707 -32.91 0.97 3.02
N ALA A 708 -32.79 2.19 3.54
CA ALA A 708 -33.07 3.39 2.76
C ALA A 708 -31.84 3.78 1.92
N LEU A 709 -32.07 4.27 0.71
CA LEU A 709 -31.01 4.77 -0.16
C LEU A 709 -30.92 6.29 -0.02
N ARG A 710 -29.97 6.77 0.78
CA ARG A 710 -29.81 8.20 1.08
C ARG A 710 -28.89 8.89 0.07
N ASN A 711 -29.33 10.02 -0.48
CA ASN A 711 -28.57 10.85 -1.39
C ASN A 711 -27.55 11.76 -0.64
N ARG A 712 -26.34 11.96 -1.19
CA ARG A 712 -25.28 12.77 -0.56
C ARG A 712 -25.55 14.27 -0.61
N HIS A 713 -26.19 14.76 -1.68
CA HIS A 713 -26.45 16.20 -1.82
C HIS A 713 -27.59 16.69 -0.93
N SER A 714 -28.71 15.96 -0.92
CA SER A 714 -29.95 16.40 -0.26
C SER A 714 -30.20 15.81 1.14
N GLY A 715 -29.48 14.75 1.52
CA GLY A 715 -29.72 13.98 2.74
C GLY A 715 -31.03 13.17 2.76
N LYS A 716 -31.84 13.27 1.70
CA LYS A 716 -33.13 12.61 1.50
C LYS A 716 -32.94 11.18 0.99
N VAL A 717 -34.01 10.39 1.00
CA VAL A 717 -33.99 8.98 0.63
C VAL A 717 -34.79 8.71 -0.64
N LEU A 718 -34.41 7.67 -1.37
CA LEU A 718 -35.10 7.18 -2.56
C LEU A 718 -36.49 6.64 -2.17
N ASP A 719 -37.55 7.18 -2.77
CA ASP A 719 -38.94 6.98 -2.36
C ASP A 719 -39.83 6.71 -3.59
N VAL A 720 -40.79 5.78 -3.47
CA VAL A 720 -41.86 5.59 -4.47
C VAL A 720 -43.04 6.51 -4.16
N SER A 721 -43.33 7.41 -5.10
CA SER A 721 -44.30 8.49 -4.91
C SER A 721 -45.68 8.01 -4.46
N ASN A 722 -46.21 8.68 -3.44
CA ASN A 722 -47.56 8.45 -2.89
C ASN A 722 -47.83 6.99 -2.47
N ILE A 723 -46.77 6.19 -2.20
CA ILE A 723 -46.88 4.76 -1.85
C ILE A 723 -47.60 3.95 -2.96
N SER A 724 -47.54 4.44 -4.21
CA SER A 724 -48.25 3.82 -5.35
C SER A 724 -47.83 2.37 -5.56
N GLN A 725 -48.80 1.54 -5.97
CA GLN A 725 -48.60 0.13 -6.31
C GLN A 725 -48.37 -0.09 -7.82
N ASP A 726 -48.31 0.98 -8.62
CA ASP A 726 -48.41 0.92 -10.08
C ASP A 726 -47.03 0.84 -10.75
N SER A 727 -46.95 0.07 -11.85
CA SER A 727 -45.77 0.11 -12.72
C SER A 727 -45.74 1.44 -13.48
N GLY A 728 -44.58 2.08 -13.51
CA GLY A 728 -44.42 3.44 -14.05
C GLY A 728 -44.63 4.53 -13.02
N ALA A 729 -45.01 4.18 -11.77
CA ALA A 729 -45.05 5.16 -10.69
C ALA A 729 -43.67 5.77 -10.44
N ARG A 730 -43.69 7.07 -10.13
CA ARG A 730 -42.53 7.95 -10.06
C ARG A 730 -41.62 7.56 -8.89
N VAL A 731 -40.33 7.43 -9.16
CA VAL A 731 -39.31 7.35 -8.10
C VAL A 731 -38.63 8.70 -7.97
N TRP A 732 -38.69 9.24 -6.76
CA TRP A 732 -38.24 10.58 -6.40
C TRP A 732 -37.41 10.54 -5.11
N GLN A 733 -36.90 11.67 -4.64
CA GLN A 733 -36.39 11.78 -3.28
C GLN A 733 -37.47 12.31 -2.32
N TRP A 734 -37.46 11.84 -1.08
CA TRP A 734 -38.31 12.33 0.00
C TRP A 734 -37.54 12.30 1.33
N HIS A 735 -37.92 13.11 2.31
CA HIS A 735 -37.38 13.01 3.67
C HIS A 735 -37.64 11.62 4.25
N GLU A 736 -36.77 11.13 5.13
CA GLU A 736 -36.94 9.79 5.65
C GLU A 736 -38.11 9.71 6.64
N THR A 737 -39.09 8.88 6.30
CA THR A 737 -40.26 8.55 7.12
C THR A 737 -40.15 7.16 7.76
N GLY A 738 -39.21 6.33 7.27
CA GLY A 738 -39.11 4.92 7.60
C GLY A 738 -40.13 4.02 6.88
N GLY A 739 -40.98 4.58 6.02
CA GLY A 739 -42.02 3.85 5.29
C GLY A 739 -41.48 2.80 4.31
N ALA A 740 -42.26 1.74 4.09
CA ALA A 740 -41.86 0.62 3.21
C ALA A 740 -41.70 1.03 1.72
N ASN A 741 -42.19 2.20 1.31
CA ASN A 741 -41.93 2.79 -0.02
C ASN A 741 -40.55 3.46 -0.13
N GLN A 742 -39.82 3.58 0.99
CA GLN A 742 -38.45 4.11 1.08
C GLN A 742 -37.40 3.03 1.38
N LYS A 743 -37.84 1.80 1.66
CA LYS A 743 -36.95 0.70 2.02
C LYS A 743 -36.75 -0.23 0.82
N TRP A 744 -35.50 -0.31 0.38
CA TRP A 744 -35.05 -1.03 -0.80
C TRP A 744 -34.17 -2.22 -0.40
N ARG A 745 -34.17 -3.25 -1.23
CA ARG A 745 -33.31 -4.44 -1.12
C ARG A 745 -32.65 -4.71 -2.45
N PHE A 746 -31.33 -4.87 -2.44
CA PHE A 746 -30.56 -5.32 -3.60
C PHE A 746 -30.72 -6.83 -3.76
N VAL A 747 -31.46 -7.25 -4.78
CA VAL A 747 -31.62 -8.65 -5.19
C VAL A 747 -30.56 -8.98 -6.22
N ASP A 748 -29.56 -9.76 -5.80
CA ASP A 748 -28.44 -10.25 -6.60
C ASP A 748 -28.90 -11.06 -7.82
N ASN A 749 -28.34 -10.77 -9.00
CA ASN A 749 -28.57 -11.49 -10.26
C ASN A 749 -27.50 -12.59 -10.52
N GLY A 750 -26.49 -12.71 -9.66
CA GLY A 750 -25.42 -13.72 -9.75
C GLY A 750 -24.24 -13.33 -10.64
N ASP A 751 -24.35 -12.27 -11.43
CA ASP A 751 -23.33 -11.79 -12.38
C ASP A 751 -22.79 -10.38 -12.06
N GLY A 752 -22.89 -9.95 -10.79
CA GLY A 752 -22.43 -8.64 -10.31
C GLY A 752 -23.41 -7.48 -10.59
N TRP A 753 -24.60 -7.79 -11.09
CA TRP A 753 -25.73 -6.87 -11.22
C TRP A 753 -26.83 -7.19 -10.20
N PHE A 754 -27.61 -6.19 -9.83
CA PHE A 754 -28.67 -6.27 -8.83
C PHE A 754 -29.96 -5.66 -9.38
N ARG A 755 -31.10 -6.15 -8.92
CA ARG A 755 -32.38 -5.42 -8.98
C ARG A 755 -32.59 -4.72 -7.65
N LEU A 756 -32.93 -3.44 -7.66
CA LEU A 756 -33.30 -2.73 -6.43
C LEU A 756 -34.81 -2.89 -6.24
N GLN A 757 -35.23 -3.83 -5.39
CA GLN A 757 -36.63 -4.07 -5.07
C GLN A 757 -37.10 -3.15 -3.95
N VAL A 758 -38.31 -2.59 -4.03
CA VAL A 758 -38.93 -1.79 -2.95
C VAL A 758 -39.88 -2.64 -2.10
N GLN A 759 -39.93 -2.39 -0.79
CA GLN A 759 -40.59 -3.26 0.17
C GLN A 759 -42.12 -3.26 0.06
N HIS A 760 -42.76 -2.12 -0.20
CA HIS A 760 -44.24 -2.01 -0.16
C HIS A 760 -44.96 -2.62 -1.37
N SER A 761 -44.33 -2.66 -2.54
CA SER A 761 -44.95 -3.13 -3.80
C SER A 761 -44.27 -4.34 -4.42
N SER A 762 -43.11 -4.76 -3.89
CA SER A 762 -42.23 -5.80 -4.45
C SER A 762 -41.75 -5.53 -5.90
N LYS A 763 -41.97 -4.33 -6.43
CA LYS A 763 -41.47 -3.86 -7.74
C LYS A 763 -40.00 -3.49 -7.69
N VAL A 764 -39.39 -3.33 -8.86
CA VAL A 764 -37.96 -3.02 -9.02
C VAL A 764 -37.73 -1.63 -9.63
N LEU A 765 -36.60 -1.02 -9.31
CA LEU A 765 -36.13 0.24 -9.87
C LEU A 765 -35.84 0.09 -11.37
N ALA A 766 -36.45 0.93 -12.22
CA ALA A 766 -36.40 0.85 -13.67
C ALA A 766 -36.14 2.21 -14.32
N VAL A 767 -35.60 2.21 -15.54
CA VAL A 767 -35.50 3.42 -16.39
C VAL A 767 -36.73 3.51 -17.28
N ALA A 768 -37.46 4.61 -17.21
CA ALA A 768 -38.70 4.80 -17.95
C ALA A 768 -38.51 4.58 -19.46
N GLY A 769 -39.31 3.67 -20.03
CA GLY A 769 -39.27 3.33 -21.45
C GLY A 769 -37.95 2.70 -21.93
N MET A 770 -37.13 2.14 -21.02
CA MET A 770 -35.80 1.58 -21.33
C MET A 770 -34.83 2.58 -21.99
N SER A 771 -35.07 3.89 -21.84
CA SER A 771 -34.29 4.94 -22.53
C SER A 771 -32.80 4.89 -22.20
N ARG A 772 -31.96 5.36 -23.13
CA ARG A 772 -30.51 5.56 -22.93
C ARG A 772 -30.11 7.03 -22.73
N ASP A 773 -31.10 7.91 -22.72
CA ASP A 773 -30.92 9.36 -22.72
C ASP A 773 -30.71 9.89 -21.30
N LYS A 774 -29.91 10.95 -21.17
CA LYS A 774 -29.75 11.65 -19.89
C LYS A 774 -31.03 12.40 -19.53
N GLY A 775 -31.40 12.42 -18.26
CA GLY A 775 -32.65 12.99 -17.77
C GLY A 775 -33.87 12.08 -17.95
N ALA A 776 -33.71 10.89 -18.55
CA ALA A 776 -34.78 9.90 -18.55
C ALA A 776 -35.16 9.51 -17.11
N TRP A 777 -36.46 9.50 -16.84
CA TRP A 777 -37.01 9.32 -15.51
C TRP A 777 -36.79 7.91 -14.96
N ILE A 778 -36.61 7.81 -13.65
CA ILE A 778 -36.61 6.54 -12.92
C ILE A 778 -37.98 6.30 -12.28
N THR A 779 -38.42 5.05 -12.33
CA THR A 779 -39.72 4.57 -11.88
C THR A 779 -39.59 3.24 -11.15
N GLN A 780 -40.67 2.78 -10.51
CA GLN A 780 -40.82 1.36 -10.18
C GLN A 780 -41.49 0.61 -11.34
N TRP A 781 -41.15 -0.65 -11.55
CA TRP A 781 -41.79 -1.52 -12.55
C TRP A 781 -41.91 -2.96 -12.04
N ASN A 782 -42.88 -3.73 -12.56
CA ASN A 782 -42.92 -5.18 -12.36
C ASN A 782 -41.67 -5.81 -12.99
N ASP A 783 -40.97 -6.71 -12.32
CA ASP A 783 -39.74 -7.26 -12.91
C ASP A 783 -40.00 -8.11 -14.16
N THR A 784 -39.54 -7.60 -15.31
CA THR A 784 -39.56 -8.26 -16.63
C THR A 784 -38.24 -8.94 -16.97
N GLY A 785 -37.25 -8.92 -16.07
CA GLY A 785 -35.92 -9.48 -16.30
C GLY A 785 -35.06 -8.69 -17.30
N THR A 786 -35.49 -7.49 -17.70
CA THR A 786 -34.84 -6.66 -18.72
C THR A 786 -33.66 -5.86 -18.16
N THR A 787 -32.75 -5.45 -19.04
CA THR A 787 -31.46 -4.84 -18.65
C THR A 787 -31.57 -3.45 -18.04
N ASP A 788 -32.69 -2.77 -18.23
CA ASP A 788 -33.02 -1.47 -17.62
C ASP A 788 -33.44 -1.59 -16.14
N HIS A 789 -33.76 -2.80 -15.66
CA HIS A 789 -33.96 -3.11 -14.24
C HIS A 789 -32.67 -3.50 -13.50
N LEU A 790 -31.56 -3.66 -14.24
CA LEU A 790 -30.30 -4.18 -13.71
C LEU A 790 -29.33 -3.05 -13.41
N TRP A 791 -28.96 -2.94 -12.13
CA TRP A 791 -28.11 -1.89 -11.59
C TRP A 791 -26.84 -2.49 -11.00
N ARG A 792 -25.71 -1.83 -11.19
CA ARG A 792 -24.43 -2.17 -10.55
C ARG A 792 -24.05 -1.06 -9.58
N ARG A 793 -23.80 -1.45 -8.33
CA ARG A 793 -23.17 -0.58 -7.34
C ARG A 793 -21.71 -0.37 -7.75
N LEU A 794 -21.31 0.87 -7.97
CA LEU A 794 -19.90 1.25 -8.14
C LEU A 794 -19.48 2.07 -6.93
N ASP A 795 -18.54 1.55 -6.15
CA ASP A 795 -18.08 2.17 -4.91
C ASP A 795 -17.44 3.56 -5.16
N ARG A 796 -17.51 4.41 -4.14
CA ARG A 796 -17.04 5.81 -4.15
C ARG A 796 -16.49 6.25 -2.77
N GLY A 797 -16.17 5.31 -1.88
CA GLY A 797 -15.64 5.59 -0.54
C GLY A 797 -16.74 5.88 0.49
N ASP A 798 -16.44 5.71 1.79
CA ASP A 798 -17.36 5.90 2.94
C ASP A 798 -18.72 5.16 2.88
N GLY A 799 -18.85 4.16 2.01
CA GLY A 799 -20.15 3.53 1.72
C GLY A 799 -21.09 4.41 0.87
N TRP A 800 -20.60 5.51 0.30
CA TRP A 800 -21.19 6.14 -0.88
C TRP A 800 -20.86 5.32 -2.13
N PHE A 801 -21.79 5.32 -3.08
CA PHE A 801 -21.65 4.67 -4.37
C PHE A 801 -22.51 5.38 -5.42
N VAL A 802 -22.23 5.13 -6.69
CA VAL A 802 -23.18 5.40 -7.77
C VAL A 802 -23.88 4.11 -8.19
N LEU A 803 -25.13 4.21 -8.63
CA LEU A 803 -25.91 3.08 -9.14
C LEU A 803 -25.96 3.16 -10.67
N GLN A 804 -25.15 2.34 -11.35
CA GLN A 804 -25.06 2.34 -12.81
C GLN A 804 -26.07 1.37 -13.43
N ASN A 805 -26.85 1.82 -14.41
CA ASN A 805 -27.79 1.00 -15.16
C ASN A 805 -27.11 0.19 -16.27
N ARG A 806 -27.48 -1.09 -16.44
CA ARG A 806 -26.89 -1.99 -17.44
C ARG A 806 -27.29 -1.67 -18.87
N HIS A 807 -28.46 -1.07 -19.10
CA HIS A 807 -28.97 -0.81 -20.45
C HIS A 807 -28.36 0.45 -21.10
N SER A 808 -28.02 1.46 -20.29
CA SER A 808 -27.58 2.78 -20.74
C SER A 808 -26.15 3.14 -20.34
N GLY A 809 -25.57 2.46 -19.34
CA GLY A 809 -24.29 2.82 -18.74
C GLY A 809 -24.31 4.09 -17.88
N LYS A 810 -25.46 4.76 -17.76
CA LYS A 810 -25.70 5.97 -16.95
C LYS A 810 -25.96 5.62 -15.49
N ILE A 811 -25.91 6.62 -14.61
CA ILE A 811 -26.05 6.45 -13.15
C ILE A 811 -27.27 7.20 -12.58
N LEU A 812 -27.78 6.71 -11.44
CA LEU A 812 -28.92 7.30 -10.73
C LEU A 812 -28.59 8.69 -10.15
N ALA A 813 -29.35 9.70 -10.56
CA ALA A 813 -29.20 11.11 -10.20
C ALA A 813 -30.47 11.70 -9.55
N VAL A 814 -30.35 12.87 -8.92
CA VAL A 814 -31.52 13.69 -8.52
C VAL A 814 -31.63 14.88 -9.47
N ASP A 815 -32.80 15.02 -10.08
CA ASP A 815 -33.04 15.99 -11.15
C ASP A 815 -32.73 17.44 -10.70
N GLY A 816 -31.96 18.14 -11.52
CA GLY A 816 -31.48 19.50 -11.24
C GLY A 816 -30.64 19.67 -9.96
N MET A 817 -30.05 18.59 -9.42
CA MET A 817 -29.42 18.58 -8.08
C MET A 817 -30.35 19.09 -6.97
N SER A 818 -31.66 18.87 -7.09
CA SER A 818 -32.62 19.51 -6.19
C SER A 818 -32.48 19.08 -4.73
N LEU A 819 -32.72 20.02 -3.80
CA LEU A 819 -32.80 19.77 -2.36
C LEU A 819 -34.24 19.52 -1.86
N LEU A 820 -35.25 19.60 -2.74
CA LEU A 820 -36.67 19.54 -2.36
C LEU A 820 -37.20 18.12 -2.22
N ASP A 821 -38.19 17.94 -1.33
CA ASP A 821 -39.03 16.74 -1.33
C ASP A 821 -39.82 16.66 -2.64
N GLY A 822 -39.95 15.44 -3.17
CA GLY A 822 -40.65 15.19 -4.43
C GLY A 822 -39.88 15.61 -5.68
N ALA A 823 -38.58 15.86 -5.59
CA ALA A 823 -37.72 16.06 -6.76
C ALA A 823 -37.43 14.73 -7.49
N GLN A 824 -37.47 14.73 -8.82
CA GLN A 824 -37.40 13.50 -9.62
C GLN A 824 -36.04 12.81 -9.49
N THR A 825 -36.00 11.48 -9.61
CA THR A 825 -34.73 10.79 -9.91
C THR A 825 -34.64 10.41 -11.39
N THR A 826 -33.46 10.58 -11.96
CA THR A 826 -33.19 10.40 -13.39
C THR A 826 -31.96 9.52 -13.58
N GLN A 827 -31.69 9.07 -14.81
CA GLN A 827 -30.34 8.63 -15.17
C GLN A 827 -29.53 9.79 -15.77
N TRP A 828 -28.25 9.87 -15.41
CA TRP A 828 -27.34 10.89 -15.94
C TRP A 828 -25.95 10.31 -16.24
N ASP A 829 -25.14 11.05 -17.00
CA ASP A 829 -23.76 10.68 -17.27
C ASP A 829 -22.87 11.03 -16.05
N ASP A 830 -21.93 10.16 -15.66
CA ASP A 830 -21.12 10.39 -14.45
C ASP A 830 -20.16 11.58 -14.63
N ASN A 831 -20.40 12.62 -13.84
CA ASN A 831 -19.68 13.89 -13.77
C ASN A 831 -19.07 14.12 -12.37
N GLY A 832 -19.21 13.16 -11.43
CA GLY A 832 -18.79 13.28 -10.04
C GLY A 832 -19.64 14.16 -9.11
N THR A 833 -20.83 14.65 -9.49
CA THR A 833 -21.62 15.55 -8.61
C THR A 833 -22.30 14.79 -7.44
N PRO A 834 -22.48 15.42 -6.26
CA PRO A 834 -22.95 14.69 -5.06
C PRO A 834 -24.39 14.19 -5.12
N ASP A 835 -25.21 14.68 -6.05
CA ASP A 835 -26.58 14.23 -6.26
C ASP A 835 -26.64 12.85 -6.96
N HIS A 836 -25.52 12.39 -7.53
CA HIS A 836 -25.35 11.05 -8.06
C HIS A 836 -24.93 10.02 -6.99
N LEU A 837 -24.53 10.47 -5.80
CA LEU A 837 -23.97 9.63 -4.75
C LEU A 837 -25.03 9.19 -3.76
N TRP A 838 -25.12 7.88 -3.56
CA TRP A 838 -26.08 7.22 -2.69
C TRP A 838 -25.36 6.38 -1.63
N ARG A 839 -25.91 6.27 -0.43
CA ARG A 839 -25.46 5.31 0.60
C ARG A 839 -26.62 4.52 1.16
N LEU A 840 -26.30 3.42 1.82
CA LEU A 840 -27.26 2.68 2.65
C LEU A 840 -27.53 3.45 3.97
N ALA A 841 -28.75 3.33 4.48
CA ALA A 841 -29.26 4.01 5.68
C ALA A 841 -30.33 3.19 6.42
#